data_AF-K5ZS09-F1
#
_entry.id   AF-K5ZS09-F1
#
_cell.length_a   1.000
_cell.length_b   1.000
_cell.length_c   1.000
_cell.angle_alpha   90.00
_cell.angle_beta   90.00
_cell.angle_gamma   90.00
#
_symmetry.space_group_name_H-M   'P 1'
#
loop_
_entity.id
_entity.type
_entity.pdbx_description
1 polymer ?
#
loop_
_entity_poly.entity_id
_entity_poly.type
_entity_poly.pdbx_seq_one_letter_code
_entity_poly.pdbx_strand_id
1 'polypeptide(L)'
;MNNKLCYSILKYIFYLCSFLFFTTASLLAQKTDVLYLSGKGTDDAVMWDFYCTAGNNSGKWTQIPVPSNWEFHGFGQFTYGHDKKRLNESGMYRHKFTISEHWKGKKVNIVFDGAMTDTEVFVNGKKAGPIHQGAFYCFRYDITKLLKYGKENLLEVTVHKSSSNKSVEAAERKADFWVFGGIFRPVWLEALPLNHIERIAIDAKSSGEFRMNVHLGHKESKAEIVAQVKTLDGKLYGKEIRLDVKNQDVVCLSADYVNPALWSSEFPNRYMVEVSLLKEDEVQHIVTEKFGFRTAELRPRDGFYINGVKIKFKGVNRHTHWPTSGRASNYNLSLNDVLLMKEMNMNAVRMSHYPPDRHFLDVCDSLGMYVIDELTAWQYPPYETSIGKEKVRQLISRDVNHPCVVMWTNGNEGGFNFELLPEYAHYDIQKRAVCHPWLEEEYTNTAHYPSYGIGTKFLFQGNKVFFPTECIHGLYDGGHGAGLDDFWNLMQENPLSAGCFLWDFADQAVLRKDKGDILDTDTNHGADGIVGPFREKEGSFYTIKEIWSPVYLEGTNFLPLTFDGIIKVQNRYHFTNLNQCSFKAEWVSFDYKKGVSKKLETDVVVPDVAPGLSGYLKIGLPSDIRSYDALSLTATDCYGKNLYTWTRTITSAQDYAYRLVNIGQGSVVQKEHDRNLFFKIGDTEVIVDKIVGQIKKISVGGRSLSLKNGPRFTTDELEIFDTKKINNGIRFLYRKKGSNKSKSRNFVQISLLPSGWIEMEYAFDLGGTYDYIGVTFDYPEEKVKRIKWLGNGPFRVWKNRLKGGTFSIWGKDYNNTVTGESWVYPEFKGYHSNLYAADLQTEEGVIQIVGASEDLYLHLFTPESPKGRNNDNTVAKFPSGQLSILNAISPIGTKFKRPKDLGPQGQQNYFHQTDLAEPLRGKFYIQYIPQDGKIGLRKNRIGVCTSVDNSELLQKSGSSFVEVGIQDFFVPFKSDAEFEINLMKAKLLNLPVFAGNNFYPSNMKLVGAEVDLAKILAYTEVVMRRARQAGTKILVLGSGGARRIPDGLDRNIVEQNFVNLCKRIAELGDKYNVTVVIEPLRKQETNFINTVREGLKIVKLVNHPNFKLLADFYHMACEDEDPEIIVEAGKDLYHCHIAEKAERTAPGVKGDDFEPYLKSLKAINYDGSISLECRWHKFKEEVISGIAEIQRQIVSISE
;
A
#
# COMPACT_ATOMS: atom_id res chain seq x y z
N MET A 1 -25.18 -3.45 85.81
CA MET A 1 -24.37 -3.53 84.57
C MET A 1 -25.05 -2.75 83.45
N ASN A 2 -25.08 -1.41 83.52
CA ASN A 2 -25.86 -0.59 82.57
C ASN A 2 -25.16 0.70 82.10
N ASN A 3 -23.82 0.77 82.19
CA ASN A 3 -23.05 1.94 81.74
C ASN A 3 -22.00 1.65 80.65
N LYS A 4 -21.75 0.38 80.30
CA LYS A 4 -20.78 0.02 79.24
C LYS A 4 -21.37 -0.03 77.83
N LEU A 5 -22.68 -0.26 77.69
CA LEU A 5 -23.33 -0.34 76.37
C LEU A 5 -23.65 1.05 75.80
N CYS A 6 -24.10 2.01 76.63
CA CYS A 6 -24.34 3.39 76.18
C CYS A 6 -23.05 4.12 75.78
N TYR A 7 -21.92 3.86 76.45
CA TYR A 7 -20.64 4.52 76.12
C TYR A 7 -20.02 4.00 74.81
N SER A 8 -20.31 2.74 74.44
CA SER A 8 -19.85 2.13 73.18
C SER A 8 -20.67 2.62 71.98
N ILE A 9 -21.98 2.82 72.15
CA ILE A 9 -22.87 3.27 71.08
C ILE A 9 -22.68 4.77 70.80
N LEU A 10 -22.45 5.60 71.83
CA LEU A 10 -22.11 7.02 71.63
C LEU A 10 -20.74 7.22 70.98
N LYS A 11 -19.74 6.38 71.27
CA LYS A 11 -18.46 6.40 70.53
C LYS A 11 -18.64 5.99 69.08
N TYR A 12 -19.44 4.97 68.80
CA TYR A 12 -19.70 4.53 67.42
C TYR A 12 -20.48 5.58 66.62
N ILE A 13 -21.46 6.28 67.22
CA ILE A 13 -22.18 7.37 66.56
C ILE A 13 -21.29 8.60 66.38
N PHE A 14 -20.39 8.92 67.34
CA PHE A 14 -19.43 10.01 67.17
C PHE A 14 -18.38 9.68 66.09
N TYR A 15 -17.91 8.44 66.00
CA TYR A 15 -17.03 8.00 64.90
C TYR A 15 -17.77 7.90 63.56
N LEU A 16 -19.03 7.46 63.52
CA LEU A 16 -19.82 7.46 62.27
C LEU A 16 -20.14 8.89 61.81
N CYS A 17 -20.48 9.80 62.72
CA CYS A 17 -20.71 11.20 62.39
C CYS A 17 -19.41 11.95 62.06
N SER A 18 -18.26 11.58 62.65
CA SER A 18 -16.95 12.12 62.27
C SER A 18 -16.46 11.57 60.92
N PHE A 19 -16.81 10.32 60.59
CA PHE A 19 -16.51 9.71 59.29
C PHE A 19 -17.47 10.24 58.20
N LEU A 20 -18.74 10.51 58.53
CA LEU A 20 -19.72 11.12 57.62
C LEU A 20 -19.53 12.64 57.43
N PHE A 21 -18.88 13.34 58.37
CA PHE A 21 -18.46 14.74 58.17
C PHE A 21 -17.10 14.90 57.46
N PHE A 22 -16.28 13.85 57.37
CA PHE A 22 -15.05 13.84 56.55
C PHE A 22 -15.23 13.23 55.15
N THR A 23 -16.41 12.74 54.79
CA THR A 23 -16.72 12.22 53.44
C THR A 23 -17.65 13.13 52.62
N THR A 24 -17.89 14.37 53.05
CA THR A 24 -18.65 15.37 52.28
C THR A 24 -17.86 16.67 52.12
N ALA A 25 -16.63 16.54 51.62
CA ALA A 25 -15.92 17.58 50.87
C ALA A 25 -14.71 16.93 50.18
N SER A 26 -14.95 15.87 49.41
CA SER A 26 -14.04 15.56 48.32
C SER A 26 -14.17 16.72 47.34
N LEU A 27 -13.39 17.78 47.54
CA LEU A 27 -13.13 18.79 46.52
C LEU A 27 -12.43 18.05 45.38
N LEU A 28 -13.23 17.40 44.54
CA LEU A 28 -12.78 16.75 43.33
C LEU A 28 -12.18 17.85 42.48
N ALA A 29 -10.86 17.79 42.28
CA ALA A 29 -10.16 18.62 41.33
C ALA A 29 -10.92 18.64 39.99
N GLN A 30 -11.25 19.82 39.50
CA GLN A 30 -11.98 19.92 38.24
C GLN A 30 -11.00 19.67 37.09
N LYS A 31 -11.39 18.83 36.13
CA LYS A 31 -10.72 18.68 34.83
C LYS A 31 -11.54 19.42 33.78
N THR A 32 -10.93 19.76 32.64
CA THR A 32 -11.70 20.17 31.46
C THR A 32 -12.61 19.02 31.03
N ASP A 33 -13.92 19.24 31.07
CA ASP A 33 -14.88 18.29 30.50
C ASP A 33 -14.98 18.52 28.99
N VAL A 34 -14.98 17.44 28.20
CA VAL A 34 -15.08 17.51 26.73
C VAL A 34 -16.29 16.73 26.26
N LEU A 35 -17.10 17.33 25.40
CA LEU A 35 -18.25 16.70 24.74
C LEU A 35 -18.14 16.90 23.23
N TYR A 36 -17.84 15.84 22.49
CA TYR A 36 -17.87 15.89 21.02
C TYR A 36 -19.31 15.99 20.52
N LEU A 37 -19.55 16.98 19.64
CA LEU A 37 -20.83 17.16 18.93
C LEU A 37 -20.79 16.50 17.54
N SER A 38 -19.58 16.31 17.02
CA SER A 38 -19.27 15.51 15.83
C SER A 38 -18.67 14.15 16.21
N GLY A 39 -18.16 13.41 15.23
CA GLY A 39 -17.14 12.37 15.47
C GLY A 39 -15.75 12.96 15.72
N LYS A 40 -14.80 12.13 16.15
CA LYS A 40 -13.36 12.44 16.22
C LYS A 40 -12.66 12.24 14.87
N GLY A 41 -13.30 11.55 13.93
CA GLY A 41 -12.82 11.32 12.58
C GLY A 41 -13.95 10.83 11.67
N THR A 42 -13.59 10.30 10.51
CA THR A 42 -14.56 9.75 9.54
C THR A 42 -15.19 8.42 9.97
N ASP A 43 -14.58 7.72 10.92
CA ASP A 43 -15.01 6.41 11.43
C ASP A 43 -16.10 6.47 12.50
N ASP A 44 -16.28 7.63 13.16
CA ASP A 44 -17.28 7.87 14.20
C ASP A 44 -18.10 9.16 13.96
N ALA A 45 -18.14 9.63 12.72
CA ALA A 45 -18.83 10.86 12.34
C ALA A 45 -20.33 10.85 12.70
N VAL A 46 -20.85 12.02 13.10
CA VAL A 46 -22.23 12.19 13.57
C VAL A 46 -23.06 12.92 12.52
N MET A 47 -24.28 12.44 12.25
CA MET A 47 -25.17 13.04 11.25
C MET A 47 -25.76 14.36 11.76
N TRP A 48 -25.57 15.43 10.98
CA TRP A 48 -26.14 16.76 11.20
C TRP A 48 -27.10 17.10 10.06
N ASP A 49 -28.10 17.96 10.31
CA ASP A 49 -28.94 18.48 9.23
C ASP A 49 -28.11 19.41 8.34
N PHE A 50 -28.25 19.31 7.03
CA PHE A 50 -27.36 19.98 6.07
C PHE A 50 -28.08 20.54 4.85
N TYR A 51 -27.68 21.74 4.43
CA TYR A 51 -28.15 22.41 3.22
C TYR A 51 -26.96 23.00 2.45
N CYS A 52 -26.82 22.66 1.16
CA CYS A 52 -25.83 23.26 0.27
C CYS A 52 -26.49 24.30 -0.65
N THR A 53 -25.87 25.46 -0.84
CA THR A 53 -26.47 26.57 -1.61
C THR A 53 -26.34 26.42 -3.12
N ALA A 54 -25.31 25.74 -3.62
CA ALA A 54 -25.06 25.53 -5.05
C ALA A 54 -24.34 24.19 -5.31
N GLY A 55 -24.20 23.83 -6.59
CA GLY A 55 -23.57 22.58 -7.02
C GLY A 55 -24.52 21.38 -6.94
N ASN A 56 -23.97 20.17 -6.88
CA ASN A 56 -24.77 18.96 -6.82
C ASN A 56 -25.60 18.91 -5.52
N ASN A 57 -26.80 18.33 -5.61
CA ASN A 57 -27.74 18.16 -4.49
C ASN A 57 -28.03 19.43 -3.65
N SER A 58 -27.87 20.63 -4.22
CA SER A 58 -28.15 21.90 -3.55
C SER A 58 -29.65 22.24 -3.47
N GLY A 59 -30.01 23.22 -2.64
CA GLY A 59 -31.36 23.79 -2.63
C GLY A 59 -32.36 23.08 -1.72
N LYS A 60 -31.92 22.08 -0.93
CA LYS A 60 -32.77 21.31 -0.01
C LYS A 60 -32.03 20.91 1.26
N TRP A 61 -32.77 20.77 2.36
CA TRP A 61 -32.25 20.21 3.61
C TRP A 61 -32.18 18.69 3.53
N THR A 62 -31.08 18.12 4.02
CA THR A 62 -30.74 16.70 4.05
C THR A 62 -29.98 16.41 5.34
N GLN A 63 -29.21 15.32 5.40
CA GLN A 63 -28.25 15.08 6.46
C GLN A 63 -26.85 14.81 5.90
N ILE A 64 -25.83 15.18 6.66
CA ILE A 64 -24.42 14.90 6.33
C ILE A 64 -23.67 14.46 7.59
N PRO A 65 -22.74 13.49 7.50
CA PRO A 65 -21.86 13.19 8.63
C PRO A 65 -20.90 14.35 8.90
N VAL A 66 -20.59 14.61 10.17
CA VAL A 66 -19.58 15.57 10.59
C VAL A 66 -18.59 14.85 11.52
N PRO A 67 -17.27 14.88 11.24
CA PRO A 67 -16.62 15.63 10.17
C PRO A 67 -16.76 15.01 8.76
N SER A 68 -16.83 15.86 7.72
CA SER A 68 -16.75 15.44 6.32
C SER A 68 -16.44 16.60 5.35
N ASN A 69 -16.05 16.24 4.12
CA ASN A 69 -16.10 17.14 2.96
C ASN A 69 -17.35 16.84 2.13
N TRP A 70 -18.15 17.86 1.83
CA TRP A 70 -19.48 17.64 1.26
C TRP A 70 -19.49 17.06 -0.16
N GLU A 71 -18.38 17.23 -0.91
CA GLU A 71 -18.22 16.70 -2.26
C GLU A 71 -18.29 15.16 -2.28
N PHE A 72 -17.75 14.50 -1.26
CA PHE A 72 -17.77 13.04 -1.14
C PHE A 72 -19.14 12.49 -0.70
N HIS A 73 -20.04 13.37 -0.24
CA HIS A 73 -21.43 13.05 0.06
C HIS A 73 -22.38 13.49 -1.07
N GLY A 74 -21.82 13.83 -2.24
CA GLY A 74 -22.58 14.15 -3.45
C GLY A 74 -23.12 15.58 -3.50
N PHE A 75 -22.59 16.49 -2.68
CA PHE A 75 -22.97 17.90 -2.68
C PHE A 75 -21.91 18.80 -3.31
N GLY A 76 -22.29 19.98 -3.80
CA GLY A 76 -21.33 20.97 -4.31
C GLY A 76 -20.60 20.52 -5.58
N GLN A 77 -19.40 21.06 -5.79
CA GLN A 77 -18.58 20.85 -6.98
C GLN A 77 -17.15 20.45 -6.60
N PHE A 78 -16.65 19.31 -7.09
CA PHE A 78 -15.22 19.02 -7.03
C PHE A 78 -14.42 20.03 -7.86
N THR A 79 -13.44 20.69 -7.24
CA THR A 79 -12.55 21.66 -7.89
C THR A 79 -11.11 21.46 -7.46
N TYR A 80 -10.17 21.62 -8.38
CA TYR A 80 -8.74 21.68 -8.08
C TYR A 80 -8.29 23.14 -7.91
N GLY A 81 -7.20 23.38 -7.18
CA GLY A 81 -6.75 24.74 -6.88
C GLY A 81 -6.32 25.56 -8.12
N HIS A 82 -6.10 24.91 -9.27
CA HIS A 82 -5.87 25.54 -10.58
C HIS A 82 -7.13 25.86 -11.38
N ASP A 83 -8.31 25.39 -10.95
CA ASP A 83 -9.55 25.64 -11.68
C ASP A 83 -9.94 27.11 -11.72
N LYS A 84 -10.13 27.64 -12.94
CA LYS A 84 -10.52 29.04 -13.17
C LYS A 84 -12.00 29.32 -12.87
N LYS A 85 -12.85 28.28 -12.90
CA LYS A 85 -14.30 28.39 -12.70
C LYS A 85 -14.69 27.61 -11.45
N ARG A 86 -15.23 28.31 -10.46
CA ARG A 86 -15.72 27.72 -9.21
C ARG A 86 -17.10 28.28 -8.89
N LEU A 87 -17.98 27.42 -8.40
CA LEU A 87 -19.24 27.85 -7.82
C LEU A 87 -18.98 28.52 -6.47
N ASN A 88 -19.78 29.54 -6.14
CA ASN A 88 -19.77 30.16 -4.82
C ASN A 88 -20.70 29.36 -3.90
N GLU A 89 -20.15 28.32 -3.27
CA GLU A 89 -20.89 27.34 -2.48
C GLU A 89 -20.76 27.62 -0.98
N SER A 90 -21.88 27.46 -0.27
CA SER A 90 -21.94 27.51 1.19
C SER A 90 -22.74 26.33 1.71
N GLY A 91 -22.27 25.73 2.79
CA GLY A 91 -22.95 24.68 3.53
C GLY A 91 -23.52 25.23 4.83
N MET A 92 -24.82 25.04 5.05
CA MET A 92 -25.51 25.39 6.30
C MET A 92 -25.83 24.12 7.07
N TYR A 93 -25.45 24.09 8.34
CA TYR A 93 -25.57 22.94 9.22
C TYR A 93 -26.47 23.26 10.40
N ARG A 94 -27.23 22.27 10.88
CA ARG A 94 -27.93 22.33 12.17
C ARG A 94 -27.71 21.06 12.98
N HIS A 95 -27.47 21.23 14.27
CA HIS A 95 -27.33 20.12 15.19
C HIS A 95 -27.94 20.46 16.54
N LYS A 96 -28.74 19.54 17.08
CA LYS A 96 -29.32 19.65 18.41
C LYS A 96 -28.45 18.88 19.39
N PHE A 97 -28.14 19.51 20.52
CA PHE A 97 -27.33 18.89 21.56
C PHE A 97 -27.85 19.25 22.95
N THR A 98 -27.51 18.44 23.94
CA THR A 98 -27.81 18.72 25.35
C THR A 98 -26.51 18.80 26.13
N ILE A 99 -26.47 19.69 27.12
CA ILE A 99 -25.34 19.81 28.04
C ILE A 99 -25.83 19.56 29.45
N SER A 100 -24.96 19.01 30.29
CA SER A 100 -25.31 18.73 31.67
C SER A 100 -25.43 20.00 32.52
N GLU A 101 -26.34 20.01 33.50
CA GLU A 101 -26.50 21.11 34.46
C GLU A 101 -25.22 21.38 35.27
N HIS A 102 -24.36 20.38 35.49
CA HIS A 102 -23.11 20.57 36.25
C HIS A 102 -22.08 21.46 35.53
N TRP A 103 -22.30 21.81 34.26
CA TRP A 103 -21.47 22.80 33.55
C TRP A 103 -21.87 24.24 33.87
N LYS A 104 -22.98 24.45 34.57
CA LYS A 104 -23.43 25.79 34.96
C LYS A 104 -22.39 26.44 35.89
N GLY A 105 -21.97 27.66 35.53
CA GLY A 105 -20.92 28.39 36.27
C GLY A 105 -19.50 28.08 35.80
N LYS A 106 -19.30 27.17 34.85
CA LYS A 106 -18.04 26.97 34.12
C LYS A 106 -17.98 27.90 32.89
N LYS A 107 -16.77 28.11 32.36
CA LYS A 107 -16.55 28.72 31.04
C LYS A 107 -16.67 27.62 29.99
N VAL A 108 -17.65 27.72 29.09
CA VAL A 108 -17.89 26.72 28.05
C VAL A 108 -17.54 27.29 26.69
N ASN A 109 -16.56 26.67 26.02
CA ASN A 109 -16.21 27.01 24.64
C ASN A 109 -16.78 25.96 23.68
N ILE A 110 -17.21 26.40 22.49
CA ILE A 110 -17.30 25.53 21.32
C ILE A 110 -16.00 25.62 20.53
N VAL A 111 -15.47 24.48 20.12
CA VAL A 111 -14.19 24.35 19.44
C VAL A 111 -14.39 23.63 18.11
N PHE A 112 -13.81 24.20 17.05
CA PHE A 112 -13.71 23.60 15.73
C PHE A 112 -12.23 23.38 15.44
N ASP A 113 -11.82 22.16 15.15
CA ASP A 113 -10.42 21.86 14.80
C ASP A 113 -10.07 22.17 13.34
N GLY A 114 -11.09 22.36 12.50
CA GLY A 114 -10.96 22.84 11.12
C GLY A 114 -12.27 22.80 10.33
N ALA A 115 -12.54 23.87 9.57
CA ALA A 115 -13.71 24.00 8.71
C ALA A 115 -13.37 24.86 7.48
N MET A 116 -13.72 24.40 6.28
CA MET A 116 -13.35 25.04 5.00
C MET A 116 -14.44 25.98 4.48
N THR A 117 -14.31 27.30 4.51
CA THR A 117 -13.12 28.14 4.81
C THR A 117 -13.47 29.33 5.69
N ASP A 118 -14.52 30.08 5.34
CA ASP A 118 -15.09 31.10 6.23
C ASP A 118 -16.25 30.47 7.01
N THR A 119 -16.20 30.53 8.34
CA THR A 119 -17.15 29.83 9.22
C THR A 119 -17.87 30.80 10.16
N GLU A 120 -19.21 30.74 10.13
CA GLU A 120 -20.10 31.48 11.01
C GLU A 120 -20.82 30.51 11.95
N VAL A 121 -20.83 30.81 13.25
CA VAL A 121 -21.38 29.91 14.28
C VAL A 121 -22.44 30.64 15.09
N PHE A 122 -23.59 30.00 15.26
CA PHE A 122 -24.70 30.48 16.08
C PHE A 122 -25.14 29.40 17.06
N VAL A 123 -25.47 29.82 18.28
CA VAL A 123 -26.05 28.95 19.31
C VAL A 123 -27.36 29.58 19.77
N ASN A 124 -28.45 28.84 19.67
CA ASN A 124 -29.80 29.29 20.02
C ASN A 124 -30.18 30.63 19.33
N GLY A 125 -29.86 30.77 18.04
CA GLY A 125 -30.15 31.96 17.23
C GLY A 125 -29.27 33.18 17.50
N LYS A 126 -28.24 33.07 18.36
CA LYS A 126 -27.28 34.15 18.66
C LYS A 126 -25.89 33.80 18.14
N LYS A 127 -25.21 34.79 17.57
CA LYS A 127 -23.84 34.63 17.03
C LYS A 127 -22.85 34.31 18.15
N ALA A 128 -22.05 33.26 17.98
CA ALA A 128 -21.05 32.82 18.96
C ALA A 128 -19.79 33.69 18.96
N GLY A 129 -19.40 34.22 17.80
CA GLY A 129 -18.24 35.10 17.66
C GLY A 129 -18.08 35.67 16.24
N PRO A 130 -16.99 36.40 15.95
CA PRO A 130 -16.69 36.89 14.60
C PRO A 130 -16.50 35.73 13.62
N ILE A 131 -16.64 35.98 12.32
CA ILE A 131 -16.43 34.96 11.28
C ILE A 131 -14.98 34.46 11.37
N HIS A 132 -14.80 33.14 11.50
CA HIS A 132 -13.46 32.56 11.38
C HIS A 132 -13.08 32.47 9.91
N GLN A 133 -11.86 32.88 9.55
CA GLN A 133 -11.35 32.80 8.19
C GLN A 133 -10.10 31.93 8.15
N GLY A 134 -10.09 30.92 7.29
CA GLY A 134 -8.99 29.98 7.07
C GLY A 134 -9.30 28.58 7.58
N ALA A 135 -8.93 27.54 6.83
CA ALA A 135 -9.52 26.22 7.03
C ALA A 135 -8.78 25.29 7.97
N PHE A 136 -7.47 25.41 8.05
CA PHE A 136 -6.62 24.37 8.63
C PHE A 136 -6.33 24.57 10.13
N TYR A 137 -6.96 25.57 10.74
CA TYR A 137 -6.62 26.05 12.07
C TYR A 137 -7.75 25.84 13.06
N CYS A 138 -7.38 25.40 14.27
CA CYS A 138 -8.33 25.27 15.37
C CYS A 138 -8.77 26.67 15.86
N PHE A 139 -10.07 26.86 16.05
CA PHE A 139 -10.64 28.07 16.64
C PHE A 139 -11.75 27.74 17.63
N ARG A 140 -12.01 28.69 18.54
CA ARG A 140 -13.00 28.51 19.62
C ARG A 140 -13.75 29.79 19.93
N TYR A 141 -14.97 29.65 20.44
CA TYR A 141 -15.78 30.76 20.97
C TYR A 141 -16.32 30.42 22.35
N ASP A 142 -16.29 31.39 23.27
CA ASP A 142 -17.01 31.30 24.55
C ASP A 142 -18.51 31.43 24.30
N ILE A 143 -19.24 30.36 24.56
CA ILE A 143 -20.69 30.27 24.39
C ILE A 143 -21.44 30.16 25.72
N THR A 144 -20.75 30.37 26.85
CA THR A 144 -21.28 30.21 28.21
C THR A 144 -22.64 30.89 28.41
N LYS A 145 -22.80 32.10 27.86
CA LYS A 145 -24.00 32.95 27.96
C LYS A 145 -25.09 32.61 26.94
N LEU A 146 -24.81 31.75 25.97
CA LEU A 146 -25.72 31.36 24.90
C LEU A 146 -26.43 30.02 25.18
N LEU A 147 -25.88 29.24 26.12
CA LEU A 147 -26.33 27.89 26.45
C LEU A 147 -27.55 27.86 27.36
N LYS A 148 -28.39 26.84 27.14
CA LYS A 148 -29.48 26.42 28.00
C LYS A 148 -29.03 25.12 28.69
N TYR A 149 -28.52 25.24 29.91
CA TYR A 149 -28.09 24.09 30.71
C TYR A 149 -29.26 23.15 31.00
N GLY A 150 -28.99 21.83 31.02
CA GLY A 150 -30.01 20.80 31.28
C GLY A 150 -31.09 20.64 30.21
N LYS A 151 -31.01 21.40 29.10
CA LYS A 151 -32.03 21.46 28.05
C LYS A 151 -31.40 21.30 26.67
N GLU A 152 -32.25 21.09 25.67
CA GLU A 152 -31.83 21.07 24.27
C GLU A 152 -31.36 22.47 23.82
N ASN A 153 -30.21 22.48 23.13
CA ASN A 153 -29.61 23.63 22.48
C ASN A 153 -29.55 23.37 20.97
N LEU A 154 -29.65 24.43 20.18
CA LEU A 154 -29.49 24.38 18.73
C LEU A 154 -28.17 25.05 18.34
N LEU A 155 -27.30 24.28 17.67
CA LEU A 155 -26.12 24.77 16.96
C LEU A 155 -26.49 24.98 15.49
N GLU A 156 -26.16 26.14 14.95
CA GLU A 156 -26.28 26.44 13.51
C GLU A 156 -24.94 26.96 13.01
N VAL A 157 -24.44 26.40 11.90
CA VAL A 157 -23.13 26.77 11.34
C VAL A 157 -23.28 27.02 9.84
N THR A 158 -22.74 28.13 9.36
CA THR A 158 -22.61 28.39 7.91
C THR A 158 -21.15 28.37 7.55
N VAL A 159 -20.79 27.55 6.56
CA VAL A 159 -19.44 27.36 6.07
C VAL A 159 -19.39 27.75 4.60
N HIS A 160 -18.63 28.80 4.25
CA HIS A 160 -18.44 29.24 2.87
C HIS A 160 -17.16 28.63 2.31
N LYS A 161 -17.24 27.97 1.14
CA LYS A 161 -16.10 27.29 0.53
C LYS A 161 -15.00 28.26 0.12
N SER A 162 -15.38 29.42 -0.44
CA SER A 162 -14.48 30.54 -0.71
C SER A 162 -14.46 31.51 0.46
N SER A 163 -13.29 32.11 0.71
CA SER A 163 -13.11 33.15 1.69
C SER A 163 -13.49 34.52 1.14
N SER A 164 -14.16 35.32 1.96
CA SER A 164 -14.40 36.74 1.68
C SER A 164 -13.13 37.59 1.78
N ASN A 165 -12.12 37.15 2.55
CA ASN A 165 -10.80 37.76 2.58
C ASN A 165 -9.93 37.24 1.42
N LYS A 166 -9.45 38.17 0.59
CA LYS A 166 -8.67 37.86 -0.62
C LYS A 166 -7.32 37.20 -0.34
N SER A 167 -6.66 37.54 0.77
CA SER A 167 -5.37 36.94 1.12
C SER A 167 -5.53 35.48 1.56
N VAL A 168 -6.58 35.17 2.31
CA VAL A 168 -6.92 33.78 2.69
C VAL A 168 -7.35 32.96 1.47
N GLU A 169 -8.17 33.53 0.59
CA GLU A 169 -8.57 32.85 -0.66
C GLU A 169 -7.35 32.52 -1.53
N ALA A 170 -6.40 33.44 -1.65
CA ALA A 170 -5.17 33.21 -2.38
C ALA A 170 -4.30 32.12 -1.73
N ALA A 171 -4.02 32.27 -0.43
CA ALA A 171 -3.12 31.38 0.31
C ALA A 171 -3.61 29.92 0.37
N GLU A 172 -4.93 29.69 0.48
CA GLU A 172 -5.47 28.35 0.74
C GLU A 172 -6.22 27.71 -0.43
N ARG A 173 -6.75 28.51 -1.37
CA ARG A 173 -7.64 27.99 -2.43
C ARG A 173 -7.01 28.02 -3.81
N LYS A 174 -5.88 28.68 -4.02
CA LYS A 174 -5.17 28.73 -5.31
C LYS A 174 -3.88 27.93 -5.26
N ALA A 175 -3.98 26.64 -4.90
CA ALA A 175 -2.84 25.79 -4.62
C ALA A 175 -2.79 24.52 -5.49
N ASP A 176 -1.68 23.80 -5.48
CA ASP A 176 -1.56 22.49 -6.12
C ASP A 176 -2.16 21.38 -5.24
N PHE A 177 -3.48 21.45 -5.03
CA PHE A 177 -4.28 20.40 -4.39
C PHE A 177 -5.79 20.59 -4.60
N TRP A 178 -6.58 19.56 -4.27
CA TRP A 178 -8.04 19.62 -4.27
C TRP A 178 -8.61 20.65 -3.27
N VAL A 179 -9.60 21.41 -3.73
CA VAL A 179 -10.33 22.42 -2.94
C VAL A 179 -11.72 21.90 -2.61
N PHE A 180 -11.93 21.57 -1.35
CA PHE A 180 -13.20 21.08 -0.81
C PHE A 180 -13.91 22.12 0.07
N GLY A 181 -15.17 21.85 0.41
CA GLY A 181 -15.91 22.54 1.46
C GLY A 181 -16.27 21.66 2.65
N GLY A 182 -16.71 22.27 3.74
CA GLY A 182 -17.35 21.58 4.86
C GLY A 182 -16.59 21.60 6.19
N ILE A 183 -17.23 21.05 7.22
CA ILE A 183 -16.65 20.87 8.56
C ILE A 183 -15.89 19.54 8.54
N PHE A 184 -14.62 19.58 8.15
CA PHE A 184 -13.83 18.38 7.82
C PHE A 184 -12.98 17.85 8.98
N ARG A 185 -12.95 18.57 10.11
CA ARG A 185 -12.33 18.14 11.38
C ARG A 185 -13.31 18.23 12.55
N PRO A 186 -13.02 17.60 13.69
CA PRO A 186 -13.96 17.51 14.80
C PRO A 186 -14.44 18.86 15.38
N VAL A 187 -15.65 18.81 15.94
CA VAL A 187 -16.31 19.87 16.71
C VAL A 187 -16.69 19.34 18.08
N TRP A 188 -16.28 20.04 19.14
CA TRP A 188 -16.61 19.68 20.51
C TRP A 188 -16.91 20.91 21.36
N LEU A 189 -17.50 20.66 22.52
CA LEU A 189 -17.57 21.61 23.62
C LEU A 189 -16.52 21.26 24.66
N GLU A 190 -15.90 22.27 25.24
CA GLU A 190 -15.04 22.14 26.41
C GLU A 190 -15.59 23.00 27.55
N ALA A 191 -15.67 22.46 28.75
CA ALA A 191 -16.07 23.19 29.95
C ALA A 191 -14.90 23.31 30.93
N LEU A 192 -14.43 24.54 31.07
CA LEU A 192 -13.31 24.93 31.91
C LEU A 192 -13.83 25.51 33.24
N PRO A 193 -13.21 25.20 34.38
CA PRO A 193 -13.45 25.94 35.62
C PRO A 193 -13.21 27.45 35.40
N LEU A 194 -13.81 28.31 36.23
CA LEU A 194 -13.55 29.76 36.12
C LEU A 194 -12.04 30.04 36.25
N ASN A 195 -11.41 29.53 37.30
CA ASN A 195 -9.96 29.57 37.49
C ASN A 195 -9.34 28.37 36.78
N HIS A 196 -8.73 28.60 35.62
CA HIS A 196 -8.21 27.52 34.78
C HIS A 196 -6.87 27.87 34.15
N ILE A 197 -6.09 26.83 33.93
CA ILE A 197 -5.01 26.78 32.94
C ILE A 197 -5.63 26.76 31.53
N GLU A 198 -5.30 27.75 30.70
CA GLU A 198 -5.76 27.89 29.30
C GLU A 198 -4.89 27.08 28.33
N ARG A 199 -3.57 27.10 28.52
CA ARG A 199 -2.62 26.25 27.78
C ARG A 199 -1.28 26.13 28.50
N ILE A 200 -0.48 25.16 28.08
CA ILE A 200 0.92 25.03 28.50
C ILE A 200 1.85 24.93 27.29
N ALA A 201 3.09 25.41 27.43
CA ALA A 201 4.13 25.27 26.43
C ALA A 201 5.43 24.75 27.09
N ILE A 202 5.96 23.64 26.59
CA ILE A 202 7.08 22.91 27.20
C ILE A 202 8.34 23.04 26.33
N ASP A 203 9.47 23.31 26.97
CA ASP A 203 10.83 23.13 26.44
C ASP A 203 11.57 22.11 27.31
N ALA A 204 11.65 20.87 26.83
CA ALA A 204 12.32 19.75 27.50
C ALA A 204 13.55 19.34 26.68
N LYS A 205 14.73 19.77 27.11
CA LYS A 205 15.98 19.61 26.35
C LYS A 205 16.65 18.27 26.59
N SER A 206 17.48 17.86 25.65
CA SER A 206 18.30 16.66 25.77
C SER A 206 19.29 16.67 26.94
N SER A 207 19.65 17.85 27.46
CA SER A 207 20.46 17.99 28.68
C SER A 207 19.72 17.64 29.96
N GLY A 208 18.38 17.51 29.91
CA GLY A 208 17.52 17.37 31.08
C GLY A 208 16.98 18.69 31.63
N GLU A 209 17.40 19.83 31.09
CA GLU A 209 16.79 21.13 31.38
C GLU A 209 15.32 21.11 30.92
N PHE A 210 14.41 21.36 31.85
CA PHE A 210 12.97 21.42 31.62
C PHE A 210 12.45 22.81 31.96
N ARG A 211 11.76 23.45 31.02
CA ARG A 211 11.02 24.70 31.22
C ARG A 211 9.59 24.54 30.75
N MET A 212 8.67 25.16 31.45
CA MET A 212 7.25 25.15 31.08
C MET A 212 6.61 26.50 31.36
N ASN A 213 6.00 27.08 30.34
CA ASN A 213 5.13 28.25 30.48
C ASN A 213 3.69 27.78 30.67
N VAL A 214 3.09 28.12 31.80
CA VAL A 214 1.68 27.84 32.11
C VAL A 214 0.89 29.13 31.92
N HIS A 215 0.01 29.14 30.92
CA HIS A 215 -0.84 30.27 30.59
C HIS A 215 -2.19 30.12 31.30
N LEU A 216 -2.59 31.12 32.09
CA LEU A 216 -3.84 31.15 32.83
C LEU A 216 -4.94 31.83 32.02
N GLY A 217 -6.20 31.42 32.25
CA GLY A 217 -7.36 32.04 31.60
C GLY A 217 -7.61 33.49 32.01
N HIS A 218 -7.12 33.89 33.18
CA HIS A 218 -7.08 35.26 33.69
C HIS A 218 -6.00 35.40 34.76
N LYS A 219 -5.61 36.64 35.07
CA LYS A 219 -4.68 36.94 36.17
C LYS A 219 -5.22 36.45 37.49
N GLU A 220 -4.41 35.66 38.19
CA GLU A 220 -4.76 35.16 39.51
C GLU A 220 -3.77 35.57 40.58
N SER A 221 -4.25 35.64 41.82
CA SER A 221 -3.45 35.92 43.01
C SER A 221 -3.84 34.94 44.12
N LYS A 222 -2.90 34.68 45.05
CA LYS A 222 -3.05 33.65 46.09
C LYS A 222 -3.32 32.24 45.52
N ALA A 223 -2.73 31.97 44.36
CA ALA A 223 -2.77 30.68 43.69
C ALA A 223 -1.36 30.12 43.56
N GLU A 224 -1.24 28.81 43.38
CA GLU A 224 0.01 28.08 43.18
C GLU A 224 -0.13 27.19 41.94
N ILE A 225 0.93 27.07 41.13
CA ILE A 225 1.05 26.03 40.12
C ILE A 225 1.90 24.89 40.66
N VAL A 226 1.37 23.68 40.58
CA VAL A 226 2.04 22.44 40.97
C VAL A 226 2.17 21.56 39.74
N ALA A 227 3.39 21.18 39.35
CA ALA A 227 3.65 20.32 38.20
C ALA A 227 4.43 19.06 38.59
N GLN A 228 3.93 17.90 38.17
CA GLN A 228 4.58 16.61 38.40
C GLN A 228 4.78 15.88 37.08
N VAL A 229 6.04 15.60 36.74
CA VAL A 229 6.39 14.76 35.59
C VAL A 229 6.26 13.28 35.96
N LYS A 230 5.73 12.50 35.02
CA LYS A 230 5.50 11.05 35.12
C LYS A 230 5.96 10.38 33.83
N THR A 231 6.40 9.13 33.91
CA THR A 231 6.49 8.25 32.73
C THR A 231 5.09 7.91 32.24
N LEU A 232 4.95 7.42 30.99
CA LEU A 232 3.62 7.11 30.43
C LEU A 232 2.87 5.99 31.15
N ASP A 233 3.57 5.12 31.89
CA ASP A 233 2.96 4.11 32.78
C ASP A 233 2.54 4.67 34.15
N GLY A 234 2.67 5.98 34.36
CA GLY A 234 2.20 6.71 35.54
C GLY A 234 3.20 6.81 36.70
N LYS A 235 4.41 6.27 36.58
CA LYS A 235 5.43 6.40 37.64
C LYS A 235 5.97 7.83 37.71
N LEU A 236 6.17 8.34 38.92
CA LEU A 236 6.75 9.66 39.13
C LEU A 236 8.18 9.71 38.59
N TYR A 237 8.52 10.80 37.91
CA TYR A 237 9.86 11.07 37.42
C TYR A 237 10.28 12.46 37.89
N GLY A 238 11.33 12.54 38.70
CA GLY A 238 11.77 13.77 39.36
C GLY A 238 10.84 14.27 40.48
N LYS A 239 11.19 15.42 41.05
CA LYS A 239 10.43 16.07 42.13
C LYS A 239 9.32 16.94 41.55
N GLU A 240 8.28 17.11 42.35
CA GLU A 240 7.22 18.08 42.10
C GLU A 240 7.79 19.52 42.04
N ILE A 241 7.32 20.31 41.08
CA ILE A 241 7.70 21.71 40.89
C ILE A 241 6.53 22.57 41.37
N ARG A 242 6.80 23.51 42.29
CA ARG A 242 5.80 24.41 42.86
C ARG A 242 6.19 25.86 42.65
N LEU A 243 5.24 26.70 42.24
CA LEU A 243 5.48 28.14 42.10
C LEU A 243 4.22 28.97 42.34
N ASP A 244 4.33 29.98 43.20
CA ASP A 244 3.26 30.95 43.47
C ASP A 244 2.92 31.80 42.24
N VAL A 245 1.63 32.04 42.03
CA VAL A 245 1.10 32.93 41.00
C VAL A 245 1.05 34.36 41.55
N LYS A 246 1.84 35.26 40.94
CA LYS A 246 1.99 36.67 41.35
C LYS A 246 1.23 37.65 40.45
N ASN A 247 -0.09 37.51 40.35
CA ASN A 247 -0.96 38.40 39.55
C ASN A 247 -0.49 38.55 38.09
N GLN A 248 -0.22 37.41 37.45
CA GLN A 248 0.35 37.30 36.12
C GLN A 248 -0.43 36.30 35.28
N ASP A 249 -0.39 36.47 33.94
CA ASP A 249 -1.10 35.59 32.99
C ASP A 249 -0.27 34.35 32.60
N VAL A 250 1.05 34.39 32.86
CA VAL A 250 1.98 33.31 32.51
C VAL A 250 2.88 33.03 33.71
N VAL A 251 2.98 31.76 34.08
CA VAL A 251 3.84 31.26 35.16
C VAL A 251 4.91 30.37 34.53
N CYS A 252 6.19 30.69 34.76
CA CYS A 252 7.31 29.95 34.19
C CYS A 252 7.89 29.00 35.24
N LEU A 253 7.77 27.70 35.00
CA LEU A 253 8.34 26.65 35.84
C LEU A 253 9.64 26.14 35.21
N SER A 254 10.60 25.75 36.05
CA SER A 254 11.87 25.16 35.62
C SER A 254 12.30 24.04 36.55
N ALA A 255 12.91 22.99 35.99
CA ALA A 255 13.55 21.91 36.72
C ALA A 255 14.67 21.28 35.88
N ASP A 256 15.54 20.52 36.55
CA ASP A 256 16.59 19.71 35.92
C ASP A 256 16.35 18.23 36.19
N TYR A 257 16.40 17.43 35.13
CA TYR A 257 16.27 15.97 35.18
C TYR A 257 17.59 15.32 34.81
N VAL A 258 18.08 14.40 35.64
CA VAL A 258 19.34 13.70 35.36
C VAL A 258 19.08 12.56 34.38
N ASN A 259 19.81 12.56 33.25
CA ASN A 259 19.81 11.48 32.24
C ASN A 259 18.40 11.01 31.79
N PRO A 260 17.52 11.91 31.31
CA PRO A 260 16.23 11.48 30.78
C PRO A 260 16.38 10.57 29.57
N ALA A 261 15.42 9.66 29.39
CA ALA A 261 15.30 8.90 28.15
C ALA A 261 14.92 9.87 27.03
N LEU A 262 15.82 10.03 26.05
CA LEU A 262 15.67 11.04 25.01
C LEU A 262 14.68 10.59 23.93
N TRP A 263 13.93 11.55 23.39
CA TRP A 263 13.08 11.36 22.23
C TRP A 263 13.89 11.56 20.93
N SER A 264 13.75 10.65 19.98
CA SER A 264 14.23 10.75 18.60
C SER A 264 13.33 9.93 17.66
N SER A 265 13.60 9.97 16.35
CA SER A 265 12.89 9.12 15.38
C SER A 265 13.20 7.62 15.52
N GLU A 266 14.29 7.27 16.20
CA GLU A 266 14.70 5.87 16.48
C GLU A 266 14.24 5.43 17.87
N PHE A 267 14.20 6.33 18.84
CA PHE A 267 13.77 6.08 20.22
C PHE A 267 12.70 7.09 20.64
N PRO A 268 11.40 6.82 20.40
CA PRO A 268 10.32 7.78 20.68
C PRO A 268 9.92 7.79 22.17
N ASN A 269 10.89 7.95 23.07
CA ASN A 269 10.66 8.00 24.52
C ASN A 269 9.86 9.25 24.89
N ARG A 270 8.78 9.08 25.65
CA ARG A 270 7.87 10.16 26.02
C ARG A 270 7.53 10.12 27.51
N TYR A 271 7.16 11.29 28.01
CA TYR A 271 6.73 11.54 29.37
C TYR A 271 5.38 12.25 29.35
N MET A 272 4.78 12.39 30.52
CA MET A 272 3.58 13.21 30.74
C MET A 272 3.83 14.13 31.92
N VAL A 273 3.40 15.39 31.82
CA VAL A 273 3.34 16.31 32.96
C VAL A 273 1.88 16.49 33.36
N GLU A 274 1.61 16.38 34.66
CA GLU A 274 0.33 16.75 35.27
C GLU A 274 0.51 18.10 35.96
N VAL A 275 -0.30 19.09 35.59
CA VAL A 275 -0.20 20.46 36.08
C VAL A 275 -1.50 20.83 36.78
N SER A 276 -1.40 21.21 38.05
CA SER A 276 -2.51 21.61 38.90
C SER A 276 -2.41 23.10 39.22
N LEU A 277 -3.51 23.83 39.06
CA LEU A 277 -3.72 25.17 39.60
C LEU A 277 -4.41 25.05 40.96
N LEU A 278 -3.75 25.49 42.02
CA LEU A 278 -4.28 25.51 43.39
C LEU A 278 -4.62 26.94 43.79
N LYS A 279 -5.64 27.12 44.61
CA LYS A 279 -5.99 28.40 45.24
C LYS A 279 -6.38 28.12 46.68
N GLU A 280 -5.69 28.74 47.63
CA GLU A 280 -5.89 28.47 49.07
C GLU A 280 -5.85 26.97 49.40
N ASP A 281 -4.84 26.26 48.85
CA ASP A 281 -4.62 24.80 48.95
C ASP A 281 -5.70 23.91 48.29
N GLU A 282 -6.73 24.49 47.68
CA GLU A 282 -7.74 23.75 46.93
C GLU A 282 -7.39 23.65 45.44
N VAL A 283 -7.45 22.44 44.88
CA VAL A 283 -7.19 22.21 43.45
C VAL A 283 -8.34 22.75 42.60
N GLN A 284 -8.06 23.78 41.81
CA GLN A 284 -9.02 24.46 40.94
C GLN A 284 -9.12 23.80 39.56
N HIS A 285 -7.98 23.45 38.96
CA HIS A 285 -7.93 22.85 37.62
C HIS A 285 -6.71 21.92 37.47
N ILE A 286 -6.88 20.77 36.82
CA ILE A 286 -5.79 19.86 36.43
C ILE A 286 -5.77 19.67 34.91
N VAL A 287 -4.60 19.86 34.29
CA VAL A 287 -4.34 19.51 32.89
C VAL A 287 -3.18 18.53 32.79
N THR A 288 -3.16 17.73 31.72
CA THR A 288 -2.07 16.79 31.42
C THR A 288 -1.56 17.01 30.01
N GLU A 289 -0.26 16.93 29.81
CA GLU A 289 0.35 17.05 28.49
C GLU A 289 1.48 16.04 28.29
N LYS A 290 1.58 15.50 27.08
CA LYS A 290 2.67 14.58 26.71
C LYS A 290 3.81 15.37 26.07
N PHE A 291 5.04 14.95 26.34
CA PHE A 291 6.24 15.57 25.76
C PHE A 291 7.38 14.56 25.67
N GLY A 292 8.49 14.95 25.02
CA GLY A 292 9.73 14.17 24.96
C GLY A 292 10.95 15.06 25.18
N PHE A 293 11.94 14.57 25.91
CA PHE A 293 13.21 15.29 26.09
C PHE A 293 14.04 15.21 24.81
N ARG A 294 14.22 16.35 24.13
CA ARG A 294 15.06 16.47 22.94
C ARG A 294 15.45 17.90 22.64
N THR A 295 16.57 18.09 21.96
CA THR A 295 16.99 19.41 21.47
C THR A 295 17.12 19.35 19.95
N ALA A 296 16.45 20.25 19.24
CA ALA A 296 16.51 20.40 17.78
C ALA A 296 17.22 21.70 17.41
N GLU A 297 18.27 21.63 16.59
CA GLU A 297 19.12 22.77 16.28
C GLU A 297 19.53 22.79 14.80
N LEU A 298 19.37 23.94 14.15
CA LEU A 298 20.05 24.23 12.90
C LEU A 298 21.37 24.92 13.22
N ARG A 299 22.50 24.30 12.87
CA ARG A 299 23.84 24.87 13.06
C ARG A 299 24.36 25.41 11.72
N PRO A 300 24.56 26.74 11.59
CA PRO A 300 25.05 27.36 10.36
C PRO A 300 26.32 26.72 9.82
N ARG A 301 26.38 26.52 8.50
CA ARG A 301 27.52 25.93 7.77
C ARG A 301 27.89 24.50 8.18
N ASP A 302 27.03 23.83 8.93
CA ASP A 302 27.29 22.50 9.46
C ASP A 302 26.13 21.54 9.14
N GLY A 303 24.97 21.67 9.80
CA GLY A 303 23.82 20.81 9.52
C GLY A 303 22.68 20.95 10.51
N PHE A 304 21.73 20.03 10.43
CA PHE A 304 20.61 19.93 11.37
C PHE A 304 20.90 18.86 12.43
N TYR A 305 20.59 19.14 13.70
CA TYR A 305 20.96 18.32 14.83
C TYR A 305 19.76 17.96 15.70
N ILE A 306 19.72 16.72 16.16
CA ILE A 306 18.82 16.25 17.22
C ILE A 306 19.68 15.63 18.31
N ASN A 307 19.54 16.12 19.54
CA ASN A 307 20.27 15.61 20.72
C ASN A 307 21.79 15.61 20.51
N GLY A 308 22.32 16.63 19.83
CA GLY A 308 23.74 16.74 19.50
C GLY A 308 24.22 15.85 18.36
N VAL A 309 23.36 15.01 17.77
CA VAL A 309 23.67 14.15 16.61
C VAL A 309 23.21 14.81 15.32
N LYS A 310 24.09 14.84 14.31
CA LYS A 310 23.82 15.42 12.99
C LYS A 310 22.89 14.51 12.19
N ILE A 311 21.74 15.03 11.78
CA ILE A 311 20.66 14.27 11.15
C ILE A 311 20.67 14.44 9.63
N LYS A 312 20.38 13.33 8.93
CA LYS A 312 19.95 13.33 7.54
C LYS A 312 18.45 13.02 7.49
N PHE A 313 17.66 13.95 7.00
CA PHE A 313 16.25 13.75 6.73
C PHE A 313 16.08 12.77 5.56
N LYS A 314 15.42 11.65 5.85
CA LYS A 314 14.86 10.70 4.90
C LYS A 314 13.37 11.02 4.83
N GLY A 315 13.07 12.13 4.14
CA GLY A 315 11.81 12.84 4.25
C GLY A 315 10.85 12.59 3.09
N VAL A 316 9.57 12.84 3.32
CA VAL A 316 8.53 12.91 2.27
C VAL A 316 7.53 14.03 2.55
N ASN A 317 6.99 14.64 1.51
CA ASN A 317 5.88 15.59 1.59
C ASN A 317 4.55 14.83 1.70
N ARG A 318 3.64 15.26 2.56
CA ARG A 318 2.34 14.59 2.77
C ARG A 318 1.19 15.59 2.79
N HIS A 319 0.25 15.40 1.86
CA HIS A 319 -1.11 15.92 2.00
C HIS A 319 -2.00 15.00 2.85
N THR A 320 -2.90 15.55 3.67
CA THR A 320 -4.00 14.76 4.25
C THR A 320 -5.02 14.51 3.15
N HIS A 321 -5.09 13.26 2.69
CA HIS A 321 -5.98 12.86 1.60
C HIS A 321 -6.42 11.39 1.73
N TRP A 322 -7.71 11.15 1.54
CA TRP A 322 -8.29 9.81 1.37
C TRP A 322 -9.30 9.81 0.22
N PRO A 323 -9.32 8.78 -0.67
CA PRO A 323 -10.09 8.86 -1.91
C PRO A 323 -11.60 9.00 -1.74
N THR A 324 -12.15 8.63 -0.57
CA THR A 324 -13.60 8.62 -0.32
C THR A 324 -14.05 9.66 0.71
N SER A 325 -13.14 10.41 1.32
CA SER A 325 -13.46 11.41 2.35
C SER A 325 -12.67 12.71 2.21
N GLY A 326 -11.77 12.80 1.23
CA GLY A 326 -10.95 13.97 0.96
C GLY A 326 -10.03 14.25 2.13
N ARG A 327 -10.20 15.43 2.74
CA ARG A 327 -9.38 15.88 3.88
C ARG A 327 -9.93 15.44 5.22
N ALA A 328 -11.18 14.99 5.30
CA ALA A 328 -11.68 14.36 6.51
C ALA A 328 -10.97 13.00 6.68
N SER A 329 -10.23 12.87 7.78
CA SER A 329 -9.39 11.72 8.09
C SER A 329 -9.72 11.15 9.48
N ASN A 330 -8.97 10.15 9.92
CA ASN A 330 -9.05 9.58 11.25
C ASN A 330 -7.68 9.03 11.72
N TYR A 331 -7.60 8.65 12.98
CA TYR A 331 -6.38 8.13 13.61
C TYR A 331 -5.80 6.92 12.87
N ASN A 332 -6.65 5.98 12.42
CA ASN A 332 -6.20 4.75 11.78
C ASN A 332 -5.52 5.02 10.43
N LEU A 333 -6.03 6.00 9.66
CA LEU A 333 -5.39 6.44 8.41
C LEU A 333 -4.03 7.09 8.68
N SER A 334 -3.92 7.95 9.70
CA SER A 334 -2.63 8.52 10.11
C SER A 334 -1.64 7.45 10.58
N LEU A 335 -2.11 6.47 11.35
CA LEU A 335 -1.30 5.34 11.79
C LEU A 335 -0.76 4.57 10.59
N ASN A 336 -1.62 4.24 9.62
CA ASN A 336 -1.22 3.54 8.41
C ASN A 336 -0.17 4.32 7.61
N ASP A 337 -0.40 5.62 7.38
CA ASP A 337 0.53 6.47 6.64
C ASP A 337 1.92 6.50 7.31
N VAL A 338 2.00 6.71 8.63
CA VAL A 338 3.28 6.75 9.34
C VAL A 338 3.95 5.37 9.38
N LEU A 339 3.19 4.28 9.53
CA LEU A 339 3.73 2.92 9.46
C LEU A 339 4.35 2.62 8.08
N LEU A 340 3.71 3.04 6.99
CA LEU A 340 4.25 2.90 5.63
C LEU A 340 5.53 3.73 5.44
N MET A 341 5.57 4.95 5.96
CA MET A 341 6.80 5.77 5.96
C MET A 341 7.94 5.07 6.73
N LYS A 342 7.66 4.55 7.93
CA LYS A 342 8.64 3.79 8.72
C LYS A 342 9.08 2.51 8.00
N GLU A 343 8.17 1.84 7.30
CA GLU A 343 8.49 0.66 6.49
C GLU A 343 9.46 0.98 5.34
N MET A 344 9.43 2.20 4.79
CA MET A 344 10.40 2.70 3.81
C MET A 344 11.69 3.23 4.44
N ASN A 345 11.92 3.00 5.73
CA ASN A 345 13.06 3.51 6.49
C ASN A 345 13.13 5.05 6.57
N MET A 346 12.00 5.74 6.37
CA MET A 346 11.91 7.20 6.51
C MET A 346 11.98 7.63 7.98
N ASN A 347 12.46 8.86 8.20
CA ASN A 347 12.56 9.45 9.52
C ASN A 347 11.96 10.85 9.62
N ALA A 348 11.47 11.42 8.51
CA ALA A 348 10.90 12.75 8.50
C ALA A 348 9.71 12.87 7.54
N VAL A 349 8.86 13.86 7.80
CA VAL A 349 7.73 14.22 6.96
C VAL A 349 7.52 15.74 6.99
N ARG A 350 7.23 16.35 5.84
CA ARG A 350 6.88 17.76 5.72
C ARG A 350 5.38 17.89 5.44
N MET A 351 4.72 18.81 6.15
CA MET A 351 3.27 19.01 6.09
C MET A 351 2.89 19.92 4.91
N SER A 352 3.05 19.43 3.69
CA SER A 352 2.68 20.15 2.47
C SER A 352 1.14 20.32 2.37
N HIS A 353 0.58 21.52 2.36
CA HIS A 353 1.17 22.81 2.74
C HIS A 353 0.29 23.44 3.82
N TYR A 354 0.06 22.73 4.92
CA TYR A 354 -0.85 23.16 5.98
C TYR A 354 -0.65 22.35 7.26
N PRO A 355 -1.08 22.89 8.42
CA PRO A 355 -1.00 22.16 9.68
C PRO A 355 -1.80 20.85 9.61
N PRO A 356 -1.22 19.71 10.02
CA PRO A 356 -1.88 18.42 9.93
C PRO A 356 -2.97 18.27 10.98
N ASP A 357 -3.70 17.15 10.91
CA ASP A 357 -4.62 16.73 11.94
C ASP A 357 -3.85 16.38 13.23
N ARG A 358 -4.39 16.72 14.41
CA ARG A 358 -3.71 16.47 15.69
C ARG A 358 -3.33 15.00 15.88
N HIS A 359 -4.22 14.09 15.46
CA HIS A 359 -3.98 12.66 15.56
C HIS A 359 -2.77 12.19 14.70
N PHE A 360 -2.40 12.91 13.64
CA PHE A 360 -1.20 12.61 12.86
C PHE A 360 0.09 12.93 13.64
N LEU A 361 0.13 14.08 14.34
CA LEU A 361 1.24 14.45 15.22
C LEU A 361 1.35 13.50 16.41
N ASP A 362 0.22 13.10 17.01
CA ASP A 362 0.19 12.09 18.09
C ASP A 362 0.82 10.75 17.66
N VAL A 363 0.55 10.33 16.42
CA VAL A 363 1.15 9.13 15.82
C VAL A 363 2.66 9.34 15.58
N CYS A 364 3.07 10.49 15.03
CA CYS A 364 4.48 10.81 14.76
C CYS A 364 5.31 10.84 16.06
N ASP A 365 4.77 11.42 17.12
CA ASP A 365 5.35 11.39 18.46
C ASP A 365 5.54 9.96 18.97
N SER A 366 4.57 9.08 18.68
CA SER A 366 4.55 7.70 19.20
C SER A 366 5.45 6.73 18.45
N LEU A 367 5.58 6.89 17.13
CA LEU A 367 6.36 6.00 16.27
C LEU A 367 7.76 6.56 15.93
N GLY A 368 8.04 7.81 16.31
CA GLY A 368 9.29 8.48 16.03
C GLY A 368 9.39 8.88 14.56
N MET A 369 8.83 10.04 14.23
CA MET A 369 8.93 10.69 12.92
C MET A 369 9.18 12.18 13.13
N TYR A 370 10.20 12.76 12.50
CA TYR A 370 10.41 14.21 12.55
C TYR A 370 9.40 14.92 11.64
N VAL A 371 8.83 16.02 12.11
CA VAL A 371 7.84 16.80 11.39
C VAL A 371 8.37 18.20 11.15
N ILE A 372 8.31 18.64 9.89
CA ILE A 372 8.38 20.04 9.51
C ILE A 372 6.94 20.50 9.32
N ASP A 373 6.45 21.33 10.24
CA ASP A 373 5.06 21.78 10.29
C ASP A 373 4.90 23.18 9.69
N GLU A 374 3.82 23.41 8.95
CA GLU A 374 3.77 24.43 7.89
C GLU A 374 2.56 25.35 8.00
N LEU A 375 2.81 26.66 8.02
CA LEU A 375 1.76 27.66 7.83
C LEU A 375 1.20 27.55 6.40
N THR A 376 -0.12 27.49 6.25
CA THR A 376 -0.74 27.39 4.92
C THR A 376 -0.56 28.64 4.08
N ALA A 377 0.28 28.59 3.05
CA ALA A 377 0.24 29.57 1.97
C ALA A 377 1.01 29.02 0.78
N TRP A 378 0.34 28.76 -0.34
CA TRP A 378 1.00 28.28 -1.56
C TRP A 378 1.16 29.42 -2.56
N GLN A 379 2.42 29.81 -2.80
CA GLN A 379 2.83 30.89 -3.70
C GLN A 379 2.26 32.29 -3.36
N TYR A 380 2.73 33.30 -4.07
CA TYR A 380 2.30 34.68 -3.86
C TYR A 380 0.86 34.92 -4.38
N PRO A 381 0.02 35.72 -3.68
CA PRO A 381 0.32 36.47 -2.47
C PRO A 381 0.16 35.66 -1.17
N PRO A 382 0.97 35.95 -0.13
CA PRO A 382 0.84 35.35 1.19
C PRO A 382 -0.41 35.89 1.93
N TYR A 383 -0.66 35.38 3.14
CA TYR A 383 -1.57 36.03 4.07
C TYR A 383 -1.13 37.48 4.36
N GLU A 384 -2.12 38.37 4.48
CA GLU A 384 -1.89 39.69 5.07
C GLU A 384 -1.49 39.56 6.55
N THR A 385 -0.74 40.52 7.06
CA THR A 385 -0.06 40.41 8.36
C THR A 385 -1.03 40.22 9.53
N SER A 386 -2.16 40.92 9.58
CA SER A 386 -3.13 40.80 10.68
C SER A 386 -3.69 39.38 10.82
N ILE A 387 -4.13 38.79 9.71
CA ILE A 387 -4.62 37.41 9.68
C ILE A 387 -3.46 36.43 9.89
N GLY A 388 -2.33 36.63 9.21
CA GLY A 388 -1.16 35.77 9.32
C GLY A 388 -0.68 35.62 10.76
N LYS A 389 -0.67 36.70 11.56
CA LYS A 389 -0.31 36.64 13.00
C LYS A 389 -1.22 35.71 13.78
N GLU A 390 -2.53 35.79 13.53
CA GLU A 390 -3.51 34.93 14.17
C GLU A 390 -3.36 33.46 13.72
N LYS A 391 -3.03 33.21 12.45
CA LYS A 391 -2.77 31.86 11.92
C LYS A 391 -1.51 31.24 12.52
N VAL A 392 -0.42 31.99 12.63
CA VAL A 392 0.82 31.54 13.30
C VAL A 392 0.57 31.24 14.78
N ARG A 393 -0.21 32.10 15.47
CA ARG A 393 -0.63 31.84 16.85
C ARG A 393 -1.42 30.53 16.96
N GLN A 394 -2.38 30.28 16.06
CA GLN A 394 -3.21 29.07 16.06
C GLN A 394 -2.39 27.80 15.78
N LEU A 395 -1.46 27.86 14.83
CA LEU A 395 -0.52 26.79 14.51
C LEU A 395 0.33 26.42 15.73
N ILE A 396 1.13 27.37 16.23
CA ILE A 396 2.13 27.08 17.25
C ILE A 396 1.47 26.77 18.59
N SER A 397 0.42 27.50 18.98
CA SER A 397 -0.24 27.26 20.28
C SER A 397 -0.86 25.87 20.38
N ARG A 398 -1.24 25.27 19.25
CA ARG A 398 -1.76 23.90 19.18
C ARG A 398 -0.63 22.87 19.24
N ASP A 399 0.45 23.11 18.49
CA ASP A 399 1.39 22.05 18.15
C ASP A 399 2.76 22.13 18.86
N VAL A 400 3.00 23.20 19.66
CA VAL A 400 4.31 23.47 20.29
C VAL A 400 4.85 22.33 21.15
N ASN A 401 3.97 21.55 21.80
CA ASN A 401 4.35 20.49 22.75
C ASN A 401 4.70 19.15 22.07
N HIS A 402 4.40 18.97 20.79
CA HIS A 402 4.72 17.73 20.08
C HIS A 402 6.25 17.61 19.89
N PRO A 403 6.92 16.61 20.50
CA PRO A 403 8.35 16.42 20.31
C PRO A 403 8.71 16.13 18.85
N CYS A 404 7.78 15.59 18.04
CA CYS A 404 7.99 15.33 16.63
C CYS A 404 8.22 16.59 15.79
N VAL A 405 7.64 17.74 16.16
CA VAL A 405 7.81 18.97 15.40
C VAL A 405 9.20 19.55 15.68
N VAL A 406 10.08 19.52 14.70
CA VAL A 406 11.49 19.93 14.84
C VAL A 406 11.81 21.24 14.13
N MET A 407 10.93 21.69 13.24
CA MET A 407 11.07 22.91 12.45
C MET A 407 9.70 23.42 12.02
N TRP A 408 9.57 24.74 11.86
CA TRP A 408 8.37 25.38 11.31
C TRP A 408 8.62 25.89 9.90
N THR A 409 7.57 26.09 9.11
CA THR A 409 7.64 26.81 7.83
C THR A 409 6.64 27.95 7.77
N ASN A 410 7.02 29.01 7.07
CA ASN A 410 6.24 30.23 6.93
C ASN A 410 5.65 30.36 5.52
N GLY A 411 4.91 29.35 5.06
CA GLY A 411 4.36 29.24 3.71
C GLY A 411 5.27 28.46 2.75
N ASN A 412 4.92 28.41 1.48
CA ASN A 412 5.60 27.67 0.41
C ASN A 412 5.79 28.52 -0.85
N GLU A 413 6.93 28.37 -1.54
CA GLU A 413 7.18 28.91 -2.90
C GLU A 413 6.84 30.39 -3.11
N GLY A 414 7.19 31.25 -2.16
CA GLY A 414 6.92 32.70 -2.23
C GLY A 414 5.63 33.12 -1.56
N GLY A 415 4.85 32.19 -1.02
CA GLY A 415 3.74 32.43 -0.09
C GLY A 415 4.18 32.88 1.31
N PHE A 416 5.34 33.52 1.44
CA PHE A 416 5.92 33.91 2.72
C PHE A 416 5.54 35.33 3.11
N ASN A 417 5.26 35.54 4.39
CA ASN A 417 5.19 36.88 4.98
C ASN A 417 6.22 36.99 6.10
N PHE A 418 7.34 37.67 5.84
CA PHE A 418 8.44 37.82 6.80
C PHE A 418 8.08 38.66 8.04
N GLU A 419 7.02 39.46 8.00
CA GLU A 419 6.53 40.20 9.17
C GLU A 419 5.95 39.27 10.26
N LEU A 420 5.74 37.99 9.94
CA LEU A 420 5.24 36.98 10.86
C LEU A 420 6.34 36.32 11.70
N LEU A 421 7.62 36.45 11.33
CA LEU A 421 8.74 35.80 12.04
C LEU A 421 8.79 36.08 13.55
N PRO A 422 8.51 37.30 14.05
CA PRO A 422 8.46 37.55 15.50
C PRO A 422 7.41 36.73 16.23
N GLU A 423 6.30 36.35 15.58
CA GLU A 423 5.24 35.55 16.19
C GLU A 423 5.71 34.11 16.44
N TYR A 424 6.53 33.54 15.55
CA TYR A 424 7.11 32.21 15.76
C TYR A 424 7.95 32.20 17.03
N ALA A 425 8.84 33.18 17.19
CA ALA A 425 9.63 33.32 18.41
C ALA A 425 8.76 33.64 19.63
N HIS A 426 7.66 34.38 19.48
CA HIS A 426 6.79 34.73 20.60
C HIS A 426 6.05 33.50 21.17
N TYR A 427 5.50 32.64 20.31
CA TYR A 427 4.69 31.50 20.73
C TYR A 427 5.47 30.20 20.93
N ASP A 428 6.61 30.00 20.25
CA ASP A 428 7.46 28.81 20.42
C ASP A 428 8.50 29.05 21.53
N ILE A 429 8.26 28.47 22.71
CA ILE A 429 9.19 28.54 23.84
C ILE A 429 10.56 27.92 23.51
N GLN A 430 10.60 26.97 22.57
CA GLN A 430 11.80 26.22 22.22
C GLN A 430 12.67 26.92 21.17
N LYS A 431 12.16 27.98 20.52
CA LYS A 431 12.87 28.74 19.49
C LYS A 431 13.36 27.88 18.32
N ARG A 432 12.52 26.96 17.83
CA ARG A 432 12.87 26.13 16.66
C ARG A 432 13.09 27.00 15.43
N ALA A 433 13.92 26.50 14.52
CA ALA A 433 14.17 27.15 13.23
C ALA A 433 12.86 27.27 12.43
N VAL A 434 12.74 28.38 11.69
CA VAL A 434 11.68 28.62 10.71
C VAL A 434 12.34 28.60 9.34
N CYS A 435 11.92 27.73 8.44
CA CYS A 435 12.44 27.68 7.07
C CYS A 435 11.42 28.20 6.05
N HIS A 436 11.92 28.64 4.90
CA HIS A 436 11.11 29.04 3.75
C HIS A 436 11.38 28.07 2.57
N PRO A 437 10.49 27.09 2.33
CA PRO A 437 10.63 26.11 1.23
C PRO A 437 10.84 26.77 -0.14
N TRP A 438 11.75 26.27 -0.96
CA TRP A 438 12.20 26.88 -2.24
C TRP A 438 13.08 28.15 -2.07
N LEU A 439 13.38 28.63 -0.86
CA LEU A 439 14.22 29.82 -0.66
C LEU A 439 15.68 29.47 -0.31
N GLU A 440 16.61 30.25 -0.86
CA GLU A 440 18.00 30.24 -0.39
C GLU A 440 18.18 31.34 0.66
N GLU A 441 18.29 30.96 1.94
CA GLU A 441 18.41 31.89 3.07
C GLU A 441 19.87 32.09 3.49
N GLU A 442 20.11 32.78 4.61
CA GLU A 442 21.47 33.02 5.11
C GLU A 442 22.21 31.70 5.45
N TYR A 443 21.51 30.76 6.10
CA TYR A 443 22.10 29.52 6.63
C TYR A 443 21.65 28.24 5.93
N THR A 444 20.58 28.30 5.16
CA THR A 444 19.94 27.13 4.53
C THR A 444 19.77 27.34 3.04
N ASN A 445 19.72 26.24 2.31
CA ASN A 445 19.26 26.19 0.93
C ASN A 445 18.24 25.05 0.82
N THR A 446 16.99 25.40 0.54
CA THR A 446 15.85 24.47 0.46
C THR A 446 15.30 24.36 -0.97
N ALA A 447 16.12 24.64 -1.99
CA ALA A 447 15.71 24.64 -3.39
C ALA A 447 14.92 23.37 -3.77
N HIS A 448 13.75 23.50 -4.40
CA HIS A 448 13.04 22.31 -4.85
C HIS A 448 13.57 21.79 -6.18
N TYR A 449 13.44 20.48 -6.36
CA TYR A 449 13.76 19.76 -7.58
C TYR A 449 15.13 20.16 -8.20
N PRO A 450 16.22 20.20 -7.41
CA PRO A 450 17.54 20.46 -7.97
C PRO A 450 17.88 19.38 -9.01
N SER A 451 18.50 19.76 -10.12
CA SER A 451 19.18 18.75 -10.95
C SER A 451 20.41 18.25 -10.20
N TYR A 452 20.88 17.05 -10.55
CA TYR A 452 22.03 16.45 -9.86
C TYR A 452 23.25 17.38 -9.90
N GLY A 453 23.57 17.95 -11.05
CA GLY A 453 24.68 18.90 -11.22
C GLY A 453 24.52 20.22 -10.46
N ILE A 454 23.30 20.66 -10.17
CA ILE A 454 23.07 21.82 -9.31
C ILE A 454 23.22 21.42 -7.84
N GLY A 455 22.75 20.22 -7.46
CA GLY A 455 22.97 19.64 -6.14
C GLY A 455 24.46 19.51 -5.80
N THR A 456 25.29 19.06 -6.73
CA THR A 456 26.76 18.99 -6.51
C THR A 456 27.37 20.37 -6.27
N LYS A 457 26.91 21.41 -6.98
CA LYS A 457 27.33 22.79 -6.72
C LYS A 457 26.95 23.22 -5.31
N PHE A 458 25.70 23.01 -4.89
CA PHE A 458 25.25 23.41 -3.55
C PHE A 458 26.02 22.70 -2.44
N LEU A 459 26.37 21.43 -2.65
CA LEU A 459 27.03 20.60 -1.65
C LEU A 459 28.56 20.80 -1.61
N PHE A 460 29.24 20.84 -2.75
CA PHE A 460 30.71 20.91 -2.78
C PHE A 460 31.27 22.33 -2.94
N GLN A 461 30.46 23.28 -3.43
CA GLN A 461 30.88 24.67 -3.64
C GLN A 461 30.05 25.67 -2.80
N GLY A 462 29.01 25.19 -2.11
CA GLY A 462 28.20 25.99 -1.20
C GLY A 462 28.76 26.04 0.22
N ASN A 463 28.10 26.84 1.07
CA ASN A 463 28.43 27.00 2.49
C ASN A 463 27.18 26.97 3.39
N LYS A 464 26.02 26.57 2.85
CA LYS A 464 24.72 26.56 3.53
C LYS A 464 24.28 25.12 3.76
N VAL A 465 23.51 24.91 4.83
CA VAL A 465 22.90 23.60 5.10
C VAL A 465 21.88 23.31 4.00
N PHE A 466 22.10 22.24 3.24
CA PHE A 466 21.30 21.92 2.06
C PHE A 466 20.35 20.76 2.36
N PHE A 467 19.05 21.02 2.24
CA PHE A 467 18.00 20.01 2.35
C PHE A 467 16.81 20.44 1.49
N PRO A 468 16.70 19.96 0.24
CA PRO A 468 15.59 20.33 -0.60
C PRO A 468 14.28 19.86 0.05
N THR A 469 13.36 20.82 0.29
CA THR A 469 12.06 20.58 0.92
C THR A 469 11.08 19.88 -0.01
N GLU A 470 11.39 19.83 -1.31
CA GLU A 470 10.80 18.93 -2.30
C GLU A 470 11.91 18.48 -3.28
N CYS A 471 12.07 17.17 -3.44
CA CYS A 471 13.07 16.58 -4.33
C CYS A 471 12.48 15.37 -5.07
N ILE A 472 13.03 15.07 -6.24
CA ILE A 472 12.69 13.93 -7.10
C ILE A 472 11.18 13.63 -7.18
N HIS A 473 10.48 14.40 -8.00
CA HIS A 473 9.03 14.33 -8.15
C HIS A 473 8.54 13.02 -8.78
N GLY A 474 7.59 12.33 -8.13
CA GLY A 474 7.12 11.00 -8.51
C GLY A 474 5.97 10.92 -9.52
N LEU A 475 5.81 11.92 -10.39
CA LEU A 475 4.69 11.93 -11.35
C LEU A 475 4.68 10.65 -12.19
N TYR A 476 3.58 9.90 -12.14
CA TYR A 476 3.39 8.60 -12.81
C TYR A 476 4.49 7.56 -12.49
N ASP A 477 5.11 7.68 -11.30
CA ASP A 477 6.32 7.00 -10.78
C ASP A 477 7.48 6.93 -11.78
N GLY A 478 7.68 8.04 -12.46
CA GLY A 478 9.00 8.42 -12.92
C GLY A 478 9.96 8.60 -11.75
N GLY A 479 9.80 9.65 -10.95
CA GLY A 479 10.72 9.99 -9.87
C GLY A 479 10.68 9.10 -8.63
N HIS A 480 10.76 9.72 -7.46
CA HIS A 480 11.05 9.07 -6.18
C HIS A 480 12.28 8.15 -6.20
N GLY A 481 12.12 6.86 -6.49
CA GLY A 481 13.20 5.89 -6.52
C GLY A 481 14.17 6.08 -7.70
N ALA A 482 13.71 6.63 -8.83
CA ALA A 482 14.57 6.84 -9.98
C ALA A 482 15.52 8.03 -9.81
N GLY A 483 16.83 7.75 -9.74
CA GLY A 483 17.88 8.73 -9.46
C GLY A 483 18.14 8.97 -7.96
N LEU A 484 17.33 8.41 -7.06
CA LEU A 484 17.52 8.61 -5.62
C LEU A 484 18.85 8.07 -5.13
N ASP A 485 19.34 6.96 -5.67
CA ASP A 485 20.61 6.37 -5.23
C ASP A 485 21.78 7.33 -5.48
N ASP A 486 21.83 7.96 -6.66
CA ASP A 486 22.84 8.96 -6.99
C ASP A 486 22.75 10.17 -6.03
N PHE A 487 21.56 10.76 -5.87
CA PHE A 487 21.36 11.89 -4.97
C PHE A 487 21.66 11.54 -3.51
N TRP A 488 21.24 10.37 -3.05
CA TRP A 488 21.43 9.96 -1.67
C TRP A 488 22.89 9.70 -1.35
N ASN A 489 23.63 9.02 -2.23
CA ASN A 489 25.08 8.82 -2.02
C ASN A 489 25.83 10.17 -2.02
N LEU A 490 25.49 11.08 -2.93
CA LEU A 490 26.00 12.45 -2.93
C LEU A 490 25.72 13.19 -1.61
N MET A 491 24.50 13.07 -1.07
CA MET A 491 24.10 13.69 0.20
C MET A 491 24.77 13.03 1.41
N GLN A 492 25.00 11.72 1.38
CA GLN A 492 25.66 10.98 2.45
C GLN A 492 27.13 11.37 2.59
N GLU A 493 27.83 11.58 1.48
CA GLU A 493 29.25 11.95 1.46
C GLU A 493 29.51 13.40 1.87
N ASN A 494 28.49 14.26 1.79
CA ASN A 494 28.67 15.69 2.01
C ASN A 494 28.19 16.16 3.40
N PRO A 495 29.04 16.86 4.17
CA PRO A 495 28.68 17.32 5.51
C PRO A 495 27.60 18.40 5.51
N LEU A 496 27.47 19.24 4.48
CA LEU A 496 26.46 20.31 4.44
C LEU A 496 25.04 19.79 4.19
N SER A 497 24.89 18.56 3.70
CA SER A 497 23.58 17.99 3.46
C SER A 497 22.88 17.66 4.79
N ALA A 498 21.60 18.04 4.90
CA ALA A 498 20.67 17.57 5.93
C ALA A 498 19.65 16.55 5.37
N GLY A 499 19.96 15.89 4.26
CA GLY A 499 19.03 14.97 3.58
C GLY A 499 18.06 15.69 2.64
N CYS A 500 16.85 15.16 2.46
CA CYS A 500 15.85 15.69 1.53
C CYS A 500 14.41 15.21 1.81
N PHE A 501 13.43 15.80 1.12
CA PHE A 501 12.02 15.42 1.19
C PHE A 501 11.46 15.09 -0.20
N LEU A 502 11.02 13.84 -0.43
CA LEU A 502 10.43 13.42 -1.71
C LEU A 502 9.04 14.05 -1.95
N TRP A 503 8.67 14.31 -3.20
CA TRP A 503 7.33 14.79 -3.59
C TRP A 503 6.57 13.76 -4.43
N ASP A 504 5.49 13.14 -3.93
CA ASP A 504 4.95 13.19 -2.56
C ASP A 504 4.57 11.77 -2.06
N PHE A 505 3.94 11.69 -0.88
CA PHE A 505 3.68 10.40 -0.23
C PHE A 505 2.68 9.52 -0.99
N ALA A 506 1.53 10.06 -1.42
CA ALA A 506 0.43 9.27 -1.97
C ALA A 506 -0.32 10.01 -3.08
N ASP A 507 -0.74 9.27 -4.10
CA ASP A 507 -1.56 9.80 -5.19
C ASP A 507 -2.85 10.43 -4.67
N GLN A 508 -3.11 11.67 -5.08
CA GLN A 508 -4.26 12.47 -4.66
C GLN A 508 -5.50 12.20 -5.54
N ALA A 509 -5.81 10.94 -5.82
CA ALA A 509 -7.02 10.59 -6.56
C ALA A 509 -8.27 10.71 -5.68
N VAL A 510 -9.29 11.43 -6.14
CA VAL A 510 -10.62 11.51 -5.48
C VAL A 510 -11.61 10.57 -6.17
N LEU A 511 -12.48 9.91 -5.41
CA LEU A 511 -13.60 9.15 -5.95
C LEU A 511 -14.70 10.11 -6.42
N ARG A 512 -14.81 10.30 -7.73
CA ARG A 512 -15.76 11.22 -8.36
C ARG A 512 -17.10 10.57 -8.60
N LYS A 513 -18.01 10.69 -7.62
CA LYS A 513 -19.42 10.27 -7.74
C LYS A 513 -20.13 10.95 -8.92
N ASP A 514 -19.76 12.19 -9.23
CA ASP A 514 -20.28 12.98 -10.35
C ASP A 514 -19.73 12.55 -11.73
N LYS A 515 -18.70 11.69 -11.76
CA LYS A 515 -18.10 11.15 -12.99
C LYS A 515 -18.17 9.62 -13.06
N GLY A 516 -19.19 9.01 -12.42
CA GLY A 516 -19.41 7.56 -12.51
C GLY A 516 -18.40 6.73 -11.71
N ASP A 517 -18.02 7.21 -10.52
CA ASP A 517 -17.15 6.51 -9.56
C ASP A 517 -15.71 6.26 -10.07
N ILE A 518 -15.20 7.13 -10.94
CA ILE A 518 -13.78 7.12 -11.30
C ILE A 518 -12.90 7.63 -10.15
N LEU A 519 -11.67 7.15 -10.07
CA LEU A 519 -10.60 7.77 -9.31
C LEU A 519 -9.94 8.84 -10.18
N ASP A 520 -10.05 10.09 -9.77
CA ASP A 520 -9.60 11.26 -10.54
C ASP A 520 -8.42 11.93 -9.83
N THR A 521 -7.24 11.88 -10.45
CA THR A 521 -6.01 12.56 -10.00
C THR A 521 -5.88 13.98 -10.53
N ASP A 522 -6.92 14.51 -11.19
CA ASP A 522 -6.84 15.76 -11.95
C ASP A 522 -5.65 15.73 -12.95
N THR A 523 -5.56 14.63 -13.71
CA THR A 523 -4.52 14.37 -14.70
C THR A 523 -3.11 14.24 -14.12
N ASN A 524 -2.25 15.26 -14.26
CA ASN A 524 -0.85 15.24 -13.84
C ASN A 524 -0.58 16.12 -12.59
N HIS A 525 -1.64 16.59 -11.93
CA HIS A 525 -1.52 17.37 -10.70
C HIS A 525 -1.52 16.50 -9.44
N GLY A 526 -2.27 15.39 -9.42
CA GLY A 526 -2.41 14.52 -8.24
C GLY A 526 -1.93 13.09 -8.41
N ALA A 527 -1.09 12.79 -9.40
CA ALA A 527 -0.59 11.45 -9.72
C ALA A 527 0.91 11.30 -9.38
N ASP A 528 1.28 11.75 -8.19
CA ASP A 528 2.65 12.09 -7.78
C ASP A 528 3.20 11.23 -6.63
N GLY A 529 2.48 10.20 -6.19
CA GLY A 529 2.69 9.47 -4.94
C GLY A 529 3.59 8.24 -5.02
N ILE A 530 4.26 7.92 -3.90
CA ILE A 530 5.04 6.67 -3.74
C ILE A 530 4.10 5.46 -3.59
N VAL A 531 2.88 5.73 -3.12
CA VAL A 531 1.79 4.78 -3.02
C VAL A 531 0.56 5.32 -3.73
N GLY A 532 -0.28 4.40 -4.21
CA GLY A 532 -1.56 4.73 -4.83
C GLY A 532 -2.56 5.37 -3.86
N PRO A 533 -3.76 5.76 -4.33
CA PRO A 533 -4.76 6.46 -3.55
C PRO A 533 -5.22 5.69 -2.30
N PHE A 534 -5.28 4.35 -2.38
CA PHE A 534 -5.58 3.46 -1.26
C PHE A 534 -4.32 2.81 -0.68
N ARG A 535 -3.16 3.43 -0.89
CA ARG A 535 -1.83 3.04 -0.38
C ARG A 535 -1.29 1.77 -1.04
N GLU A 536 -1.68 1.50 -2.28
CA GLU A 536 -1.08 0.46 -3.09
C GLU A 536 0.43 0.75 -3.27
N LYS A 537 1.30 -0.21 -2.92
CA LYS A 537 2.76 0.00 -2.97
C LYS A 537 3.28 -0.08 -4.40
N GLU A 538 3.90 1.00 -4.86
CA GLU A 538 4.52 1.07 -6.19
C GLU A 538 5.97 0.57 -6.17
N GLY A 539 6.59 0.44 -7.35
CA GLY A 539 7.98 -0.04 -7.45
C GLY A 539 8.97 0.84 -6.65
N SER A 540 8.73 2.16 -6.60
CA SER A 540 9.61 3.08 -5.89
C SER A 540 9.53 2.91 -4.37
N PHE A 541 8.42 2.42 -3.81
CA PHE A 541 8.33 2.07 -2.39
C PHE A 541 9.48 1.17 -1.94
N TYR A 542 9.71 0.10 -2.68
CA TYR A 542 10.75 -0.88 -2.36
C TYR A 542 12.15 -0.36 -2.66
N THR A 543 12.29 0.47 -3.71
CA THR A 543 13.55 1.13 -4.04
C THR A 543 14.00 2.05 -2.90
N ILE A 544 13.10 2.91 -2.42
CA ILE A 544 13.35 3.83 -1.32
C ILE A 544 13.68 3.04 -0.06
N LYS A 545 12.91 2.00 0.25
CA LYS A 545 13.16 1.11 1.38
C LYS A 545 14.59 0.56 1.37
N GLU A 546 15.09 0.09 0.24
CA GLU A 546 16.48 -0.37 0.13
C GLU A 546 17.49 0.77 0.30
N ILE A 547 17.35 1.86 -0.47
CA ILE A 547 18.33 2.96 -0.50
C ILE A 547 18.46 3.64 0.87
N TRP A 548 17.32 3.83 1.55
CA TRP A 548 17.24 4.47 2.85
C TRP A 548 17.36 3.51 4.02
N SER A 549 17.59 2.22 3.79
CA SER A 549 17.97 1.30 4.85
C SER A 549 19.13 1.88 5.68
N PRO A 550 18.99 1.96 7.01
CA PRO A 550 20.08 2.38 7.88
C PRO A 550 21.19 1.32 7.99
N VAL A 551 20.95 0.10 7.49
CA VAL A 551 21.98 -0.93 7.30
C VAL A 551 22.35 -0.93 5.82
N TYR A 552 23.58 -0.56 5.50
CA TYR A 552 24.09 -0.54 4.14
C TYR A 552 25.15 -1.62 3.94
N LEU A 553 24.91 -2.53 3.00
CA LEU A 553 25.83 -3.63 2.67
C LEU A 553 26.70 -3.23 1.48
N GLU A 554 28.02 -3.33 1.63
CA GLU A 554 28.97 -3.06 0.54
C GLU A 554 29.22 -4.29 -0.33
N GLY A 555 29.62 -4.05 -1.59
CA GLY A 555 30.01 -5.10 -2.54
C GLY A 555 28.97 -5.38 -3.62
N THR A 556 29.21 -6.46 -4.37
CA THR A 556 28.42 -6.83 -5.56
C THR A 556 27.23 -7.72 -5.22
N ASN A 557 26.24 -7.74 -6.13
CA ASN A 557 25.10 -8.66 -6.06
C ASN A 557 25.47 -10.11 -6.42
N PHE A 558 26.68 -10.36 -6.92
CA PHE A 558 27.21 -11.71 -7.14
C PHE A 558 28.24 -12.05 -6.06
N LEU A 559 28.18 -13.28 -5.53
CA LEU A 559 29.13 -13.86 -4.59
C LEU A 559 29.94 -14.96 -5.28
N PRO A 560 31.28 -14.85 -5.34
CA PRO A 560 32.11 -15.90 -5.90
C PRO A 560 32.09 -17.14 -4.99
N LEU A 561 32.40 -18.32 -5.55
CA LEU A 561 32.55 -19.56 -4.77
C LEU A 561 33.67 -19.49 -3.71
N THR A 562 34.58 -18.52 -3.82
CA THR A 562 35.64 -18.23 -2.85
C THR A 562 35.20 -17.30 -1.71
N PHE A 563 33.91 -16.94 -1.66
CA PHE A 563 33.37 -16.09 -0.60
C PHE A 563 33.60 -16.71 0.78
N ASP A 564 34.18 -15.93 1.69
CA ASP A 564 34.65 -16.36 3.01
C ASP A 564 33.62 -16.13 4.14
N GLY A 565 32.41 -15.69 3.78
CA GLY A 565 31.35 -15.37 4.73
C GLY A 565 31.40 -13.93 5.25
N ILE A 566 32.32 -13.07 4.80
CA ILE A 566 32.48 -11.72 5.34
C ILE A 566 31.80 -10.68 4.44
N ILE A 567 30.85 -9.92 4.99
CA ILE A 567 30.20 -8.79 4.30
C ILE A 567 30.51 -7.50 5.06
N LYS A 568 31.13 -6.53 4.39
CA LYS A 568 31.33 -5.19 4.95
C LYS A 568 29.99 -4.46 5.03
N VAL A 569 29.74 -3.84 6.18
CA VAL A 569 28.49 -3.17 6.52
C VAL A 569 28.78 -1.78 7.08
N GLN A 570 27.95 -0.80 6.72
CA GLN A 570 27.95 0.52 7.31
C GLN A 570 26.68 0.69 8.16
N ASN A 571 26.85 1.13 9.41
CA ASN A 571 25.76 1.56 10.26
C ASN A 571 25.41 3.03 9.95
N ARG A 572 24.31 3.24 9.23
CA ARG A 572 23.75 4.55 8.86
C ARG A 572 22.55 4.95 9.74
N TYR A 573 22.38 4.34 10.91
CA TYR A 573 21.54 4.91 11.97
C TYR A 573 22.19 6.16 12.56
N HIS A 574 21.41 6.96 13.28
CA HIS A 574 21.87 8.12 14.03
C HIS A 574 22.06 7.79 15.52
N PHE A 575 21.24 6.90 16.10
CA PHE A 575 21.27 6.59 17.53
C PHE A 575 21.42 5.09 17.83
N THR A 576 21.05 4.21 16.90
CA THR A 576 21.02 2.75 17.09
C THR A 576 22.35 2.10 16.75
N ASN A 577 22.89 1.27 17.64
CA ASN A 577 24.04 0.42 17.36
C ASN A 577 23.62 -0.77 16.48
N LEU A 578 24.50 -1.20 15.58
CA LEU A 578 24.21 -2.32 14.69
C LEU A 578 23.92 -3.64 15.44
N ASN A 579 24.54 -3.87 16.60
CA ASN A 579 24.31 -5.06 17.42
C ASN A 579 22.94 -5.07 18.14
N GLN A 580 22.18 -3.98 18.07
CA GLN A 580 20.79 -3.92 18.52
C GLN A 580 19.80 -4.37 17.43
N CYS A 581 20.26 -4.46 16.18
CA CYS A 581 19.51 -5.02 15.07
C CYS A 581 19.65 -6.55 15.05
N SER A 582 18.68 -7.23 14.43
CA SER A 582 18.78 -8.67 14.17
C SER A 582 19.01 -8.94 12.69
N PHE A 583 19.75 -10.01 12.40
CA PHE A 583 20.09 -10.43 11.05
C PHE A 583 19.77 -11.90 10.86
N LYS A 584 19.25 -12.23 9.68
CA LYS A 584 18.96 -13.60 9.28
C LYS A 584 19.57 -13.86 7.90
N ALA A 585 20.41 -14.88 7.80
CA ALA A 585 21.00 -15.33 6.55
C ALA A 585 20.40 -16.66 6.10
N GLU A 586 19.87 -16.70 4.88
CA GLU A 586 19.33 -17.91 4.26
C GLU A 586 20.07 -18.19 2.95
N TRP A 587 20.69 -19.37 2.85
CA TRP A 587 21.21 -19.89 1.59
C TRP A 587 20.07 -20.55 0.82
N VAL A 588 19.82 -20.11 -0.41
CA VAL A 588 18.62 -20.45 -1.19
C VAL A 588 19.00 -21.21 -2.44
N SER A 589 18.34 -22.34 -2.69
CA SER A 589 18.38 -23.06 -3.98
C SER A 589 17.00 -23.03 -4.63
N PHE A 590 16.92 -22.78 -5.94
CA PHE A 590 15.67 -22.66 -6.68
C PHE A 590 15.41 -23.88 -7.56
N ASP A 591 14.26 -24.54 -7.38
CA ASP A 591 13.71 -25.51 -8.34
C ASP A 591 12.66 -24.81 -9.19
N TYR A 592 13.13 -24.11 -10.24
CA TYR A 592 12.29 -23.29 -11.11
C TYR A 592 11.17 -24.08 -11.82
N LYS A 593 11.46 -25.35 -12.18
CA LYS A 593 10.49 -26.24 -12.84
C LYS A 593 9.29 -26.51 -11.92
N LYS A 594 9.55 -26.75 -10.63
CA LYS A 594 8.49 -26.93 -9.62
C LYS A 594 7.95 -25.63 -9.03
N GLY A 595 8.63 -24.50 -9.24
CA GLY A 595 8.23 -23.20 -8.69
C GLY A 595 8.45 -23.09 -7.19
N VAL A 596 9.44 -23.81 -6.63
CA VAL A 596 9.72 -23.84 -5.19
C VAL A 596 11.18 -23.50 -4.91
N SER A 597 11.46 -23.01 -3.70
CA SER A 597 12.82 -22.80 -3.20
C SER A 597 13.06 -23.63 -1.94
N LYS A 598 14.30 -24.07 -1.74
CA LYS A 598 14.78 -24.64 -0.47
C LYS A 598 15.73 -23.65 0.18
N LYS A 599 15.68 -23.58 1.51
CA LYS A 599 16.44 -22.62 2.30
C LYS A 599 17.21 -23.35 3.40
N LEU A 600 18.44 -22.92 3.63
CA LEU A 600 19.21 -23.25 4.83
C LEU A 600 19.52 -21.95 5.56
N GLU A 601 19.00 -21.81 6.77
CA GLU A 601 19.35 -20.70 7.65
C GLU A 601 20.71 -20.96 8.30
N THR A 602 21.54 -19.92 8.39
CA THR A 602 22.85 -19.96 9.06
C THR A 602 23.00 -18.77 9.97
N ASP A 603 23.82 -18.92 11.01
CA ASP A 603 24.09 -17.85 11.96
C ASP A 603 24.71 -16.61 11.30
N VAL A 604 24.41 -15.44 11.86
CA VAL A 604 25.05 -14.17 11.51
C VAL A 604 25.66 -13.57 12.76
N VAL A 605 26.98 -13.40 12.75
CA VAL A 605 27.67 -12.66 13.82
C VAL A 605 27.64 -11.18 13.46
N VAL A 606 26.93 -10.42 14.30
CA VAL A 606 26.75 -8.97 14.15
C VAL A 606 27.79 -8.25 15.01
N PRO A 607 28.62 -7.36 14.44
CA PRO A 607 29.62 -6.63 15.19
C PRO A 607 28.99 -5.49 16.02
N ASP A 608 29.65 -5.10 17.11
CA ASP A 608 29.38 -3.85 17.82
C ASP A 608 29.87 -2.68 16.95
N VAL A 609 28.94 -1.99 16.29
CA VAL A 609 29.22 -0.89 15.37
C VAL A 609 28.31 0.27 15.70
N ALA A 610 28.89 1.30 16.31
CA ALA A 610 28.19 2.54 16.65
C ALA A 610 27.65 3.26 15.39
N PRO A 611 26.61 4.12 15.56
CA PRO A 611 26.10 4.98 14.49
C PRO A 611 27.21 5.68 13.68
N GLY A 612 27.09 5.67 12.36
CA GLY A 612 28.03 6.30 11.42
C GLY A 612 29.29 5.51 11.11
N LEU A 613 29.59 4.43 11.84
CA LEU A 613 30.79 3.60 11.63
C LEU A 613 30.53 2.42 10.67
N SER A 614 31.61 1.77 10.26
CA SER A 614 31.57 0.55 9.44
C SER A 614 32.17 -0.64 10.19
N GLY A 615 31.72 -1.84 9.85
CA GLY A 615 32.23 -3.10 10.38
C GLY A 615 32.03 -4.25 9.40
N TYR A 616 32.07 -5.47 9.92
CA TYR A 616 31.99 -6.69 9.11
C TYR A 616 30.99 -7.67 9.73
N LEU A 617 29.96 -8.03 8.98
CA LEU A 617 29.11 -9.18 9.30
C LEU A 617 29.87 -10.45 8.94
N LYS A 618 29.78 -11.47 9.80
CA LYS A 618 30.26 -12.81 9.48
C LYS A 618 29.07 -13.76 9.37
N ILE A 619 28.83 -14.22 8.14
CA ILE A 619 27.76 -15.14 7.77
C ILE A 619 28.28 -16.57 7.89
N GLY A 620 27.51 -17.45 8.52
CA GLY A 620 27.79 -18.87 8.53
C GLY A 620 27.76 -19.44 7.11
N LEU A 621 28.75 -20.25 6.76
CA LEU A 621 28.83 -20.90 5.45
C LEU A 621 28.20 -22.30 5.51
N PRO A 622 27.49 -22.74 4.45
CA PRO A 622 27.07 -24.12 4.31
C PRO A 622 28.28 -25.03 4.10
N SER A 623 28.10 -26.34 4.29
CA SER A 623 29.16 -27.32 4.01
C SER A 623 29.62 -27.32 2.55
N ASP A 624 28.74 -26.96 1.62
CA ASP A 624 29.05 -26.79 0.20
C ASP A 624 28.23 -25.64 -0.41
N ILE A 625 28.88 -24.49 -0.63
CA ILE A 625 28.24 -23.29 -1.21
C ILE A 625 27.66 -23.53 -2.61
N ARG A 626 28.22 -24.49 -3.38
CA ARG A 626 27.76 -24.85 -4.73
C ARG A 626 26.36 -25.47 -4.75
N SER A 627 25.87 -25.92 -3.60
CA SER A 627 24.51 -26.46 -3.46
C SER A 627 23.42 -25.36 -3.45
N TYR A 628 23.81 -24.09 -3.48
CA TYR A 628 22.91 -22.94 -3.38
C TYR A 628 23.09 -21.97 -4.56
N ASP A 629 22.01 -21.26 -4.86
CA ASP A 629 21.91 -20.33 -5.98
C ASP A 629 22.04 -18.87 -5.54
N ALA A 630 21.67 -18.56 -4.30
CA ALA A 630 21.75 -17.22 -3.74
C ALA A 630 21.90 -17.23 -2.21
N LEU A 631 22.40 -16.13 -1.66
CA LEU A 631 22.31 -15.76 -0.25
C LEU A 631 21.25 -14.66 -0.09
N SER A 632 20.26 -14.91 0.75
CA SER A 632 19.29 -13.91 1.21
C SER A 632 19.69 -13.43 2.61
N LEU A 633 19.88 -12.13 2.79
CA LEU A 633 20.21 -11.53 4.08
C LEU A 633 19.12 -10.54 4.47
N THR A 634 18.44 -10.80 5.58
CA THR A 634 17.40 -9.93 6.12
C THR A 634 17.91 -9.21 7.36
N ALA A 635 17.69 -7.89 7.44
CA ALA A 635 17.91 -7.11 8.65
C ALA A 635 16.58 -6.63 9.24
N THR A 636 16.46 -6.67 10.56
CA THR A 636 15.36 -6.06 11.31
C THR A 636 15.90 -5.08 12.34
N ASP A 637 15.15 -4.00 12.61
CA ASP A 637 15.51 -3.02 13.63
C ASP A 637 15.40 -3.58 15.06
N CYS A 638 15.72 -2.74 16.04
CA CYS A 638 15.64 -3.07 17.47
C CYS A 638 14.20 -3.31 17.99
N TYR A 639 13.18 -3.06 17.18
CA TYR A 639 11.77 -3.36 17.46
C TYR A 639 11.25 -4.57 16.65
N GLY A 640 12.12 -5.27 15.94
CA GLY A 640 11.78 -6.44 15.12
C GLY A 640 11.07 -6.10 13.80
N LYS A 641 11.13 -4.85 13.33
CA LYS A 641 10.56 -4.44 12.03
C LYS A 641 11.58 -4.66 10.92
N ASN A 642 11.13 -5.19 9.79
CA ASN A 642 11.98 -5.45 8.63
C ASN A 642 12.51 -4.15 8.01
N LEU A 643 13.84 -4.00 8.02
CA LEU A 643 14.54 -2.91 7.34
C LEU A 643 14.61 -3.18 5.85
N TYR A 644 15.17 -4.33 5.49
CA TYR A 644 15.21 -4.83 4.11
C TYR A 644 15.67 -6.29 4.05
N THR A 645 15.51 -6.92 2.89
CA THR A 645 16.08 -8.23 2.55
C THR A 645 16.86 -8.10 1.26
N TRP A 646 18.17 -8.29 1.32
CA TRP A 646 19.04 -8.30 0.13
C TRP A 646 19.21 -9.72 -0.37
N THR A 647 19.38 -9.88 -1.68
CA THR A 647 19.75 -11.16 -2.28
C THR A 647 21.02 -11.01 -3.10
N ARG A 648 21.96 -11.93 -2.92
CA ARG A 648 23.17 -12.03 -3.75
C ARG A 648 23.25 -13.38 -4.43
N THR A 649 23.39 -13.41 -5.75
CA THR A 649 23.49 -14.64 -6.54
C THR A 649 24.85 -15.31 -6.36
N ILE A 650 24.88 -16.63 -6.50
CA ILE A 650 26.07 -17.50 -6.40
C ILE A 650 26.24 -18.27 -7.71
N THR A 651 25.15 -18.91 -8.16
CA THR A 651 25.13 -19.64 -9.43
C THR A 651 25.01 -18.64 -10.58
N SER A 652 25.86 -18.76 -11.59
CA SER A 652 25.81 -17.95 -12.82
C SER A 652 24.57 -18.26 -13.66
N ALA A 653 24.11 -17.32 -14.49
CA ALA A 653 22.99 -17.52 -15.42
C ALA A 653 23.27 -18.70 -16.36
N GLN A 654 24.52 -18.83 -16.81
CA GLN A 654 24.96 -19.91 -17.67
C GLN A 654 24.87 -21.27 -16.97
N ASP A 655 25.39 -21.39 -15.75
CA ASP A 655 25.35 -22.64 -14.99
C ASP A 655 23.93 -23.04 -14.63
N TYR A 656 23.06 -22.06 -14.32
CA TYR A 656 21.65 -22.33 -14.07
C TYR A 656 20.94 -22.79 -15.34
N ALA A 657 21.24 -22.19 -16.50
CA ALA A 657 20.68 -22.58 -17.78
C ALA A 657 20.98 -24.05 -18.12
N TYR A 658 22.19 -24.55 -17.82
CA TYR A 658 22.54 -25.96 -18.02
C TYR A 658 21.70 -26.95 -17.20
N ARG A 659 21.07 -26.51 -16.10
CA ARG A 659 20.14 -27.34 -15.31
C ARG A 659 18.74 -27.41 -15.94
N LEU A 660 18.37 -26.38 -16.69
CA LEU A 660 17.03 -26.26 -17.28
C LEU A 660 16.98 -26.81 -18.71
N VAL A 661 17.99 -26.49 -19.52
CA VAL A 661 18.05 -26.77 -20.95
C VAL A 661 18.86 -28.04 -21.20
N ASN A 662 18.16 -29.10 -21.59
CA ASN A 662 18.81 -30.31 -22.10
C ASN A 662 19.19 -30.07 -23.57
N ILE A 663 20.39 -30.43 -23.99
CA ILE A 663 20.80 -30.36 -25.40
C ILE A 663 20.14 -31.49 -26.21
N GLY A 664 19.89 -32.64 -25.58
CA GLY A 664 19.35 -33.84 -26.24
C GLY A 664 20.40 -34.59 -27.08
N GLN A 665 19.99 -35.72 -27.67
CA GLN A 665 20.79 -36.53 -28.58
C GLN A 665 20.02 -36.72 -29.90
N GLY A 666 20.73 -36.75 -31.03
CA GLY A 666 20.14 -36.89 -32.37
C GLY A 666 20.62 -35.82 -33.35
N SER A 667 20.18 -35.92 -34.60
CA SER A 667 20.53 -34.98 -35.67
C SER A 667 19.32 -34.17 -36.08
N VAL A 668 19.46 -32.85 -36.12
CA VAL A 668 18.41 -31.96 -36.63
C VAL A 668 18.37 -32.04 -38.15
N VAL A 669 17.19 -32.29 -38.71
CA VAL A 669 17.00 -32.27 -40.16
C VAL A 669 17.02 -30.82 -40.63
N GLN A 670 18.03 -30.46 -41.42
CA GLN A 670 18.14 -29.14 -42.04
C GLN A 670 17.85 -29.23 -43.54
N LYS A 671 16.88 -28.45 -44.01
CA LYS A 671 16.57 -28.30 -45.43
C LYS A 671 16.57 -26.82 -45.81
N GLU A 672 17.00 -26.52 -47.02
CA GLU A 672 16.98 -25.18 -47.60
C GLU A 672 16.07 -25.19 -48.82
N HIS A 673 15.10 -24.29 -48.86
CA HIS A 673 14.20 -24.11 -50.01
C HIS A 673 13.90 -22.63 -50.19
N ASP A 674 14.18 -22.11 -51.38
CA ASP A 674 14.07 -20.70 -51.72
C ASP A 674 14.78 -19.79 -50.70
N ARG A 675 14.01 -18.95 -50.02
CA ARG A 675 14.43 -17.97 -49.01
C ARG A 675 14.42 -18.53 -47.58
N ASN A 676 13.99 -19.78 -47.38
CA ASN A 676 13.76 -20.36 -46.05
C ASN A 676 14.73 -21.51 -45.73
N LEU A 677 15.16 -21.54 -44.47
CA LEU A 677 15.87 -22.65 -43.84
C LEU A 677 14.93 -23.33 -42.85
N PHE A 678 14.75 -24.63 -43.04
CA PHE A 678 13.87 -25.47 -42.25
C PHE A 678 14.72 -26.33 -41.33
N PHE A 679 14.45 -26.23 -40.03
CA PHE A 679 15.05 -27.08 -39.00
C PHE A 679 13.93 -27.92 -38.38
N LYS A 680 14.11 -29.24 -38.35
CA LYS A 680 13.12 -30.16 -37.77
C LYS A 680 13.76 -31.22 -36.89
N ILE A 681 13.17 -31.45 -35.72
CA ILE A 681 13.48 -32.56 -34.82
C ILE A 681 12.21 -33.04 -34.14
N GLY A 682 11.89 -34.33 -34.25
CA GLY A 682 10.60 -34.87 -33.80
C GLY A 682 9.42 -34.05 -34.32
N ASP A 683 8.59 -33.56 -33.39
CA ASP A 683 7.42 -32.72 -33.66
C ASP A 683 7.71 -31.22 -33.73
N THR A 684 8.94 -30.79 -33.44
CA THR A 684 9.36 -29.39 -33.45
C THR A 684 9.89 -29.00 -34.83
N GLU A 685 9.33 -27.93 -35.39
CA GLU A 685 9.74 -27.31 -36.66
C GLU A 685 10.01 -25.82 -36.45
N VAL A 686 11.15 -25.34 -36.96
CA VAL A 686 11.55 -23.93 -36.97
C VAL A 686 11.91 -23.53 -38.40
N ILE A 687 11.31 -22.45 -38.89
CA ILE A 687 11.57 -21.89 -40.21
C ILE A 687 12.23 -20.53 -40.03
N VAL A 688 13.41 -20.34 -40.62
CA VAL A 688 14.19 -19.10 -40.60
C VAL A 688 14.31 -18.54 -42.01
N ASP A 689 14.06 -17.25 -42.17
CA ASP A 689 14.29 -16.53 -43.42
C ASP A 689 15.77 -16.18 -43.56
N LYS A 690 16.46 -16.78 -44.54
CA LYS A 690 17.92 -16.68 -44.72
C LYS A 690 18.38 -15.31 -45.21
N ILE A 691 17.47 -14.45 -45.69
CA ILE A 691 17.81 -13.11 -46.21
C ILE A 691 17.70 -12.05 -45.11
N VAL A 692 16.64 -12.10 -44.29
CA VAL A 692 16.47 -11.12 -43.19
C VAL A 692 16.94 -11.63 -41.83
N GLY A 693 17.27 -12.91 -41.70
CA GLY A 693 17.81 -13.49 -40.46
C GLY A 693 16.79 -13.65 -39.33
N GLN A 694 15.50 -13.75 -39.66
CA GLN A 694 14.41 -13.78 -38.70
C GLN A 694 13.64 -15.11 -38.76
N ILE A 695 13.11 -15.53 -37.62
CA ILE A 695 12.19 -16.66 -37.50
C ILE A 695 10.86 -16.30 -38.15
N LYS A 696 10.42 -17.15 -39.07
CA LYS A 696 9.11 -17.08 -39.74
C LYS A 696 8.05 -17.91 -39.01
N LYS A 697 8.45 -19.05 -38.46
CA LYS A 697 7.53 -19.99 -37.81
C LYS A 697 8.27 -20.83 -36.77
N ILE A 698 7.61 -21.03 -35.63
CA ILE A 698 7.91 -22.08 -34.66
C ILE A 698 6.63 -22.90 -34.54
N SER A 699 6.71 -24.22 -34.70
CA SER A 699 5.57 -25.11 -34.45
C SER A 699 5.99 -26.40 -33.77
N VAL A 700 5.11 -26.90 -32.90
CA VAL A 700 5.27 -28.16 -32.17
C VAL A 700 3.98 -28.95 -32.31
N GLY A 701 4.06 -30.20 -32.80
CA GLY A 701 2.88 -31.07 -32.97
C GLY A 701 1.83 -30.46 -33.91
N GLY A 702 2.27 -29.71 -34.92
CA GLY A 702 1.40 -29.02 -35.87
C GLY A 702 0.79 -27.69 -35.38
N ARG A 703 0.92 -27.34 -34.10
CA ARG A 703 0.48 -26.03 -33.58
C ARG A 703 1.57 -24.99 -33.74
N SER A 704 1.22 -23.82 -34.26
CA SER A 704 2.18 -22.73 -34.52
C SER A 704 2.11 -21.67 -33.42
N LEU A 705 3.27 -21.13 -33.07
CA LEU A 705 3.42 -20.01 -32.15
C LEU A 705 3.41 -18.68 -32.92
N SER A 706 2.74 -17.66 -32.40
CA SER A 706 2.67 -16.32 -33.04
C SER A 706 3.93 -15.46 -32.92
N LEU A 707 5.01 -15.95 -32.31
CA LEU A 707 6.28 -15.24 -32.15
C LEU A 707 6.97 -15.06 -33.51
N LYS A 708 7.21 -13.81 -33.92
CA LYS A 708 7.70 -13.48 -35.26
C LYS A 708 8.63 -12.25 -35.27
N ASN A 709 9.12 -11.91 -36.46
CA ASN A 709 9.93 -10.72 -36.75
C ASN A 709 11.22 -10.60 -35.90
N GLY A 710 11.68 -11.70 -35.30
CA GLY A 710 12.90 -11.74 -34.49
C GLY A 710 13.63 -13.07 -34.68
N PRO A 711 14.85 -13.23 -34.13
CA PRO A 711 15.60 -12.18 -33.44
C PRO A 711 16.05 -11.08 -34.40
N ARG A 712 15.95 -9.82 -33.95
CA ARG A 712 16.53 -8.66 -34.63
C ARG A 712 17.17 -7.74 -33.60
N PHE A 713 18.27 -7.09 -33.94
CA PHE A 713 18.85 -6.07 -33.06
C PHE A 713 17.84 -4.94 -32.84
N THR A 714 17.87 -4.35 -31.65
CA THR A 714 17.02 -3.20 -31.30
C THR A 714 17.50 -1.88 -31.93
N THR A 715 18.63 -1.91 -32.65
CA THR A 715 19.19 -0.78 -33.40
C THR A 715 19.15 -1.06 -34.90
N ASP A 716 18.85 -0.02 -35.66
CA ASP A 716 18.84 -0.06 -37.13
C ASP A 716 20.21 0.24 -37.74
N GLU A 717 21.26 0.41 -36.94
CA GLU A 717 22.62 0.69 -37.43
C GLU A 717 23.29 -0.52 -38.09
N LEU A 718 22.76 -1.73 -37.90
CA LEU A 718 23.35 -2.97 -38.36
C LEU A 718 22.58 -3.55 -39.57
N GLU A 719 23.32 -4.07 -40.55
CA GLU A 719 22.80 -4.82 -41.69
C GLU A 719 23.52 -6.16 -41.84
N ILE A 720 22.81 -7.18 -42.31
CA ILE A 720 23.39 -8.49 -42.62
C ILE A 720 24.24 -8.35 -43.89
N PHE A 721 25.47 -8.86 -43.86
CA PHE A 721 26.35 -8.87 -45.04
C PHE A 721 26.86 -10.26 -45.40
N ASP A 722 26.79 -11.23 -44.48
CA ASP A 722 27.23 -12.61 -44.71
C ASP A 722 26.46 -13.58 -43.81
N THR A 723 26.42 -14.86 -44.19
CA THR A 723 25.77 -15.93 -43.43
C THR A 723 26.65 -17.19 -43.42
N LYS A 724 26.74 -17.85 -42.26
CA LYS A 724 27.53 -19.06 -42.07
C LYS A 724 26.64 -20.18 -41.55
N LYS A 725 26.64 -21.31 -42.25
CA LYS A 725 26.04 -22.56 -41.74
C LYS A 725 26.87 -23.04 -40.55
N ILE A 726 26.19 -23.47 -39.49
CA ILE A 726 26.80 -24.05 -38.29
C ILE A 726 26.05 -25.34 -37.96
N ASN A 727 26.58 -26.11 -37.01
CA ASN A 727 25.91 -27.35 -36.60
C ASN A 727 24.49 -27.05 -36.07
N ASN A 728 23.49 -27.71 -36.65
CA ASN A 728 22.06 -27.55 -36.34
C ASN A 728 21.53 -26.10 -36.38
N GLY A 729 22.17 -25.21 -37.14
CA GLY A 729 21.82 -23.78 -37.10
C GLY A 729 22.41 -22.93 -38.22
N ILE A 730 22.23 -21.63 -38.07
CA ILE A 730 22.78 -20.59 -38.95
C ILE A 730 23.25 -19.39 -38.14
N ARG A 731 24.37 -18.80 -38.55
CA ARG A 731 24.90 -17.54 -38.02
C ARG A 731 24.85 -16.45 -39.08
N PHE A 732 24.16 -15.36 -38.78
CA PHE A 732 24.08 -14.14 -39.58
C PHE A 732 25.14 -13.15 -39.08
N LEU A 733 26.03 -12.71 -39.98
CA LEU A 733 27.05 -11.71 -39.66
C LEU A 733 26.56 -10.33 -40.06
N TYR A 734 26.66 -9.39 -39.12
CA TYR A 734 26.20 -8.02 -39.30
C TYR A 734 27.36 -7.06 -39.42
N ARG A 735 27.21 -5.98 -40.17
CA ARG A 735 28.14 -4.85 -40.19
C ARG A 735 27.37 -3.57 -39.98
N LYS A 736 28.06 -2.49 -39.60
CA LYS A 736 27.45 -1.17 -39.55
C LYS A 736 27.03 -0.75 -40.97
N LYS A 737 25.81 -0.24 -41.15
CA LYS A 737 25.32 0.29 -42.42
C LYS A 737 26.29 1.31 -42.99
N GLY A 738 26.61 1.16 -44.28
CA GLY A 738 27.61 1.99 -44.96
C GLY A 738 29.08 1.59 -44.71
N SER A 739 29.35 0.55 -43.93
CA SER A 739 30.71 0.03 -43.75
C SER A 739 31.09 -0.97 -44.85
N ASN A 740 32.28 -0.82 -45.41
CA ASN A 740 32.87 -1.78 -46.35
C ASN A 740 33.72 -2.87 -45.66
N LYS A 741 33.74 -2.93 -44.32
CA LYS A 741 34.49 -3.96 -43.59
C LYS A 741 33.85 -5.33 -43.86
N SER A 742 34.65 -6.27 -44.35
CA SER A 742 34.26 -7.66 -44.61
C SER A 742 34.38 -8.57 -43.38
N LYS A 743 34.98 -8.09 -42.30
CA LYS A 743 35.07 -8.77 -41.01
C LYS A 743 34.27 -8.01 -39.98
N SER A 744 33.47 -8.73 -39.21
CA SER A 744 32.68 -8.17 -38.11
C SER A 744 32.56 -9.16 -36.98
N ARG A 745 32.56 -8.63 -35.75
CA ARG A 745 32.27 -9.36 -34.52
C ARG A 745 30.78 -9.33 -34.17
N ASN A 746 29.97 -8.60 -34.93
CA ASN A 746 28.52 -8.53 -34.76
C ASN A 746 27.86 -9.74 -35.41
N PHE A 747 27.06 -10.50 -34.67
CA PHE A 747 26.34 -11.64 -35.22
C PHE A 747 25.04 -11.94 -34.47
N VAL A 748 24.14 -12.64 -35.15
CA VAL A 748 23.01 -13.36 -34.55
C VAL A 748 23.07 -14.80 -35.03
N GLN A 749 22.97 -15.73 -34.08
CA GLN A 749 23.01 -17.16 -34.31
C GLN A 749 21.72 -17.78 -33.82
N ILE A 750 21.13 -18.64 -34.65
CA ILE A 750 19.92 -19.41 -34.35
C ILE A 750 20.23 -20.88 -34.58
N SER A 751 20.06 -21.70 -33.56
CA SER A 751 20.28 -23.15 -33.64
C SER A 751 19.10 -23.89 -33.02
N LEU A 752 18.65 -24.98 -33.65
CA LEU A 752 17.69 -25.90 -33.05
C LEU A 752 18.47 -27.03 -32.37
N LEU A 753 18.29 -27.23 -31.08
CA LEU A 753 18.93 -28.32 -30.34
C LEU A 753 18.15 -29.63 -30.54
N PRO A 754 18.81 -30.80 -30.47
CA PRO A 754 18.14 -32.11 -30.55
C PRO A 754 16.99 -32.32 -29.55
N SER A 755 16.98 -31.58 -28.44
CA SER A 755 15.89 -31.57 -27.45
C SER A 755 14.66 -30.74 -27.86
N GLY A 756 14.70 -30.02 -28.98
CA GLY A 756 13.64 -29.10 -29.42
C GLY A 756 13.77 -27.67 -28.87
N TRP A 757 14.79 -27.38 -28.07
CA TRP A 757 15.10 -26.00 -27.65
C TRP A 757 15.71 -25.20 -28.80
N ILE A 758 15.33 -23.94 -28.93
CA ILE A 758 15.94 -22.99 -29.87
C ILE A 758 17.00 -22.21 -29.10
N GLU A 759 18.27 -22.44 -29.41
CA GLU A 759 19.38 -21.66 -28.88
C GLU A 759 19.56 -20.39 -29.72
N MET A 760 19.67 -19.25 -29.03
CA MET A 760 20.03 -17.97 -29.62
C MET A 760 21.28 -17.42 -28.96
N GLU A 761 22.25 -17.04 -29.78
CA GLU A 761 23.46 -16.34 -29.36
C GLU A 761 23.63 -15.12 -30.25
N TYR A 762 23.92 -13.98 -29.66
CA TYR A 762 24.20 -12.77 -30.43
C TYR A 762 25.36 -12.03 -29.82
N ALA A 763 26.03 -11.24 -30.66
CA ALA A 763 27.04 -10.30 -30.24
C ALA A 763 26.91 -9.01 -31.03
N PHE A 764 27.17 -7.88 -30.38
CA PHE A 764 27.33 -6.60 -31.04
C PHE A 764 28.51 -5.82 -30.46
N ASP A 765 29.16 -5.10 -31.36
CA ASP A 765 30.38 -4.34 -31.16
C ASP A 765 30.15 -2.95 -31.76
N LEU A 766 29.42 -2.14 -31.00
CA LEU A 766 28.98 -0.80 -31.38
C LEU A 766 29.52 0.19 -30.36
N GLY A 767 30.11 1.28 -30.84
CA GLY A 767 30.53 2.41 -30.02
C GLY A 767 29.46 3.51 -30.03
N GLY A 768 29.21 4.15 -28.89
CA GLY A 768 28.28 5.28 -28.78
C GLY A 768 27.34 5.19 -27.59
N THR A 769 26.26 5.97 -27.63
CA THR A 769 25.22 5.99 -26.59
C THR A 769 23.90 5.42 -27.08
N TYR A 770 23.26 4.61 -26.25
CA TYR A 770 21.99 3.95 -26.55
C TYR A 770 21.03 4.03 -25.36
N ASP A 771 19.74 4.24 -25.64
CA ASP A 771 18.71 4.19 -24.62
C ASP A 771 18.49 2.75 -24.11
N TYR A 772 18.56 1.77 -25.01
CA TYR A 772 18.51 0.34 -24.73
C TYR A 772 19.26 -0.40 -25.85
N ILE A 773 19.72 -1.63 -25.60
CA ILE A 773 20.33 -2.45 -26.65
C ILE A 773 20.15 -3.95 -26.38
N GLY A 774 19.90 -4.74 -27.43
CA GLY A 774 19.77 -6.19 -27.38
C GLY A 774 19.07 -6.76 -28.61
N VAL A 775 18.28 -7.81 -28.42
CA VAL A 775 17.45 -8.42 -29.47
C VAL A 775 15.97 -8.41 -29.11
N THR A 776 15.10 -8.31 -30.12
CA THR A 776 13.66 -8.16 -29.93
C THR A 776 12.83 -9.03 -30.90
N PHE A 777 11.59 -9.28 -30.50
CA PHE A 777 10.59 -10.10 -31.15
C PHE A 777 9.21 -9.42 -31.07
N ASP A 778 8.32 -9.81 -31.99
CA ASP A 778 6.93 -9.42 -31.92
C ASP A 778 6.10 -10.62 -31.43
N TYR A 779 5.23 -10.38 -30.44
CA TYR A 779 4.24 -11.33 -29.95
C TYR A 779 2.91 -10.59 -29.71
N PRO A 780 1.76 -11.17 -30.06
CA PRO A 780 0.44 -10.58 -29.80
C PRO A 780 0.17 -10.46 -28.29
N GLU A 781 0.03 -9.23 -27.80
CA GLU A 781 -0.20 -8.93 -26.39
C GLU A 781 -1.53 -9.50 -25.90
N GLU A 782 -2.57 -9.47 -26.74
CA GLU A 782 -3.92 -9.95 -26.43
C GLU A 782 -3.97 -11.45 -26.09
N LYS A 783 -2.94 -12.22 -26.48
CA LYS A 783 -2.84 -13.65 -26.17
C LYS A 783 -2.17 -13.92 -24.82
N VAL A 784 -1.59 -12.93 -24.17
CA VAL A 784 -0.81 -13.10 -22.92
C VAL A 784 -1.73 -13.17 -21.72
N LYS A 785 -1.45 -14.12 -20.81
CA LYS A 785 -2.27 -14.34 -19.61
C LYS A 785 -1.53 -14.04 -18.33
N ARG A 786 -0.28 -14.50 -18.21
CA ARG A 786 0.56 -14.36 -17.02
C ARG A 786 2.01 -14.69 -17.33
N ILE A 787 2.88 -14.42 -16.37
CA ILE A 787 4.28 -14.83 -16.42
C ILE A 787 4.72 -15.40 -15.07
N LYS A 788 5.59 -16.40 -15.10
CA LYS A 788 6.46 -16.82 -13.99
C LYS A 788 7.91 -16.62 -14.42
N TRP A 789 8.79 -16.10 -13.56
CA TRP A 789 10.21 -15.94 -13.90
C TRP A 789 11.13 -16.10 -12.69
N LEU A 790 12.38 -16.46 -12.94
CA LEU A 790 13.48 -16.40 -11.99
C LEU A 790 14.37 -15.21 -12.36
N GLY A 791 14.48 -14.26 -11.44
CA GLY A 791 15.22 -13.02 -11.64
C GLY A 791 14.92 -12.00 -10.54
N ASN A 792 15.30 -10.76 -10.76
CA ASN A 792 14.90 -9.67 -9.85
C ASN A 792 13.44 -9.29 -10.09
N GLY A 793 12.70 -9.03 -9.02
CA GLY A 793 11.28 -8.73 -9.12
C GLY A 793 10.62 -8.35 -7.80
N PRO A 794 9.28 -8.22 -7.79
CA PRO A 794 8.37 -8.47 -8.93
C PRO A 794 8.06 -7.26 -9.83
N PHE A 795 8.50 -6.06 -9.44
CA PHE A 795 8.19 -4.79 -10.11
C PHE A 795 9.08 -4.54 -11.34
N ARG A 796 8.59 -3.69 -12.26
CA ARG A 796 9.42 -3.22 -13.39
C ARG A 796 10.51 -2.26 -12.91
N VAL A 797 11.63 -2.23 -13.62
CA VAL A 797 12.80 -1.43 -13.28
C VAL A 797 13.20 -0.45 -14.38
N TRP A 798 14.01 0.55 -14.01
CA TRP A 798 14.64 1.48 -14.93
C TRP A 798 16.15 1.43 -14.72
N LYS A 799 16.95 1.90 -15.69
CA LYS A 799 18.41 1.96 -15.52
C LYS A 799 18.83 2.69 -14.25
N ASN A 800 18.15 3.79 -13.92
CA ASN A 800 18.37 4.60 -12.72
C ASN A 800 17.49 4.21 -11.53
N ARG A 801 16.89 3.00 -11.55
CA ARG A 801 16.06 2.43 -10.49
C ARG A 801 16.11 0.89 -10.54
N LEU A 802 17.28 0.32 -10.28
CA LEU A 802 17.51 -1.14 -10.26
C LEU A 802 17.31 -1.76 -8.86
N LYS A 803 17.43 -0.95 -7.81
CA LYS A 803 17.22 -1.34 -6.40
C LYS A 803 15.74 -1.56 -6.11
N GLY A 804 15.44 -2.27 -5.02
CA GLY A 804 14.09 -2.53 -4.51
C GLY A 804 13.58 -3.94 -4.78
N GLY A 805 14.09 -4.61 -5.83
CA GLY A 805 13.74 -6.00 -6.14
C GLY A 805 14.66 -7.02 -5.45
N THR A 806 14.15 -8.23 -5.22
CA THR A 806 14.97 -9.36 -4.75
C THR A 806 15.05 -10.45 -5.81
N PHE A 807 16.12 -11.24 -5.81
CA PHE A 807 16.31 -12.34 -6.74
C PHE A 807 15.55 -13.57 -6.25
N SER A 808 14.48 -13.96 -6.96
CA SER A 808 13.60 -15.06 -6.57
C SER A 808 12.79 -15.58 -7.75
N ILE A 809 11.97 -16.61 -7.49
CA ILE A 809 10.91 -17.02 -8.41
C ILE A 809 9.70 -16.12 -8.18
N TRP A 810 9.32 -15.38 -9.20
CA TRP A 810 8.20 -14.45 -9.21
C TRP A 810 7.12 -14.91 -10.17
N GLY A 811 5.89 -14.44 -9.96
CA GLY A 811 4.80 -14.61 -10.90
C GLY A 811 3.77 -13.49 -10.78
N LYS A 812 3.17 -13.12 -11.91
CA LYS A 812 2.07 -12.15 -11.96
C LYS A 812 1.16 -12.39 -13.15
N ASP A 813 -0.13 -12.15 -12.96
CA ASP A 813 -1.11 -12.13 -14.04
C ASP A 813 -0.95 -10.88 -14.90
N TYR A 814 -1.40 -10.97 -16.15
CA TYR A 814 -1.42 -9.85 -17.07
C TYR A 814 -2.25 -8.70 -16.50
N ASN A 815 -1.68 -7.49 -16.56
CA ASN A 815 -2.35 -6.23 -16.30
C ASN A 815 -1.74 -5.14 -17.21
N ASN A 816 -2.48 -4.06 -17.45
CA ASN A 816 -2.03 -2.94 -18.26
C ASN A 816 -1.97 -1.66 -17.40
N THR A 817 -1.34 -1.77 -16.23
CA THR A 817 -1.29 -0.69 -15.26
C THR A 817 -0.50 0.50 -15.81
N VAL A 818 -1.20 1.62 -15.94
CA VAL A 818 -0.66 2.96 -16.12
C VAL A 818 -0.62 3.61 -14.75
N THR A 819 0.57 3.67 -14.15
CA THR A 819 0.80 4.29 -12.84
C THR A 819 0.23 5.71 -12.79
N GLY A 820 -0.49 6.03 -11.70
CA GLY A 820 -1.20 7.30 -11.51
C GLY A 820 -2.55 7.44 -12.23
N GLU A 821 -2.93 6.47 -13.08
CA GLU A 821 -4.28 6.35 -13.66
C GLU A 821 -4.98 5.03 -13.27
N SER A 822 -4.18 4.01 -12.93
CA SER A 822 -4.61 2.69 -12.49
C SER A 822 -3.57 2.11 -11.54
N TRP A 823 -3.98 1.30 -10.57
CA TRP A 823 -3.13 0.89 -9.43
C TRP A 823 -3.10 -0.63 -9.23
N VAL A 824 -3.01 -1.40 -10.31
CA VAL A 824 -2.87 -2.88 -10.24
C VAL A 824 -1.39 -3.24 -10.25
N TYR A 825 -0.83 -3.45 -9.05
CA TYR A 825 0.59 -3.78 -8.87
C TYR A 825 0.81 -5.24 -8.49
N PRO A 826 1.96 -5.84 -8.86
CA PRO A 826 3.05 -5.26 -9.66
C PRO A 826 2.67 -5.12 -11.14
N GLU A 827 3.22 -4.11 -11.82
CA GLU A 827 2.94 -3.86 -13.23
C GLU A 827 3.45 -5.02 -14.08
N PHE A 828 2.63 -5.52 -15.01
CA PHE A 828 3.07 -6.58 -15.91
C PHE A 828 4.14 -6.09 -16.89
N LYS A 829 3.89 -4.92 -17.49
CA LYS A 829 4.65 -4.40 -18.62
C LYS A 829 5.94 -3.67 -18.23
N GLY A 830 6.93 -3.65 -19.12
CA GLY A 830 8.20 -2.93 -18.96
C GLY A 830 9.41 -3.83 -18.78
N TYR A 831 10.46 -3.34 -18.12
CA TYR A 831 11.73 -4.06 -17.95
C TYR A 831 11.81 -4.84 -16.63
N HIS A 832 12.42 -6.03 -16.66
CA HIS A 832 12.75 -6.86 -15.49
C HIS A 832 14.21 -7.28 -15.58
N SER A 833 14.97 -7.14 -14.50
CA SER A 833 16.42 -7.35 -14.51
C SER A 833 16.83 -8.76 -14.06
N ASN A 834 18.03 -9.16 -14.48
CA ASN A 834 18.69 -10.40 -14.09
C ASN A 834 17.90 -11.66 -14.44
N LEU A 835 17.50 -11.78 -15.72
CA LEU A 835 16.70 -12.89 -16.24
C LEU A 835 17.50 -14.20 -16.26
N TYR A 836 17.08 -15.18 -15.46
CA TYR A 836 17.61 -16.56 -15.51
C TYR A 836 16.64 -17.49 -16.24
N ALA A 837 15.34 -17.38 -15.97
CA ALA A 837 14.31 -18.13 -16.67
C ALA A 837 12.97 -17.39 -16.64
N ALA A 838 12.13 -17.58 -17.66
CA ALA A 838 10.76 -17.06 -17.71
C ALA A 838 9.84 -18.02 -18.48
N ASP A 839 8.67 -18.27 -17.94
CA ASP A 839 7.58 -18.99 -18.59
C ASP A 839 6.48 -17.96 -18.84
N LEU A 840 6.25 -17.58 -20.10
CA LEU A 840 5.16 -16.70 -20.52
C LEU A 840 3.96 -17.56 -20.95
N GLN A 841 2.87 -17.50 -20.20
CA GLN A 841 1.66 -18.26 -20.46
C GLN A 841 0.74 -17.46 -21.38
N THR A 842 0.28 -18.11 -22.44
CA THR A 842 -0.53 -17.51 -23.49
C THR A 842 -1.73 -18.37 -23.83
N GLU A 843 -2.60 -17.89 -24.73
CA GLU A 843 -3.67 -18.69 -25.34
C GLU A 843 -3.15 -19.82 -26.25
N GLU A 844 -1.89 -19.77 -26.67
CA GLU A 844 -1.31 -20.75 -27.59
C GLU A 844 -0.52 -21.84 -26.85
N GLY A 845 -0.23 -21.65 -25.56
CA GLY A 845 0.64 -22.51 -24.77
C GLY A 845 1.57 -21.71 -23.86
N VAL A 846 2.74 -22.28 -23.61
CA VAL A 846 3.79 -21.65 -22.81
C VAL A 846 5.00 -21.37 -23.70
N ILE A 847 5.49 -20.13 -23.67
CA ILE A 847 6.79 -19.75 -24.22
C ILE A 847 7.77 -19.75 -23.06
N GLN A 848 8.69 -20.71 -23.06
CA GLN A 848 9.78 -20.75 -22.09
C GLN A 848 10.99 -20.01 -22.65
N ILE A 849 11.62 -19.20 -21.82
CA ILE A 849 12.81 -18.42 -22.09
C ILE A 849 13.82 -18.73 -20.98
N VAL A 850 15.04 -19.10 -21.33
CA VAL A 850 16.12 -19.32 -20.35
C VAL A 850 17.31 -18.44 -20.71
N GLY A 851 17.68 -17.53 -19.82
CA GLY A 851 18.86 -16.68 -19.98
C GLY A 851 20.13 -17.45 -19.63
N ALA A 852 21.17 -17.29 -20.44
CA ALA A 852 22.48 -17.95 -20.27
C ALA A 852 23.65 -16.96 -20.36
N SER A 853 23.37 -15.68 -20.11
CA SER A 853 24.36 -14.63 -19.94
C SER A 853 23.94 -13.78 -18.74
N GLU A 854 24.93 -13.27 -18.01
CA GLU A 854 24.66 -12.41 -16.86
C GLU A 854 23.96 -11.11 -17.27
N ASP A 855 23.23 -10.54 -16.30
CA ASP A 855 22.63 -9.20 -16.38
C ASP A 855 21.70 -8.97 -17.58
N LEU A 856 21.14 -10.03 -18.16
CA LEU A 856 20.11 -9.90 -19.19
C LEU A 856 18.83 -9.32 -18.59
N TYR A 857 18.21 -8.40 -19.33
CA TYR A 857 16.91 -7.84 -19.00
C TYR A 857 15.83 -8.44 -19.91
N LEU A 858 14.68 -8.75 -19.31
CA LEU A 858 13.47 -9.09 -20.03
C LEU A 858 12.64 -7.82 -20.23
N HIS A 859 12.26 -7.53 -21.47
CA HIS A 859 11.24 -6.53 -21.79
C HIS A 859 9.93 -7.25 -22.10
N LEU A 860 8.92 -7.02 -21.26
CA LEU A 860 7.56 -7.51 -21.43
C LEU A 860 6.65 -6.36 -21.87
N PHE A 861 6.49 -6.16 -23.18
CA PHE A 861 5.56 -5.19 -23.77
C PHE A 861 5.81 -3.73 -23.37
N THR A 862 5.46 -2.82 -24.26
CA THR A 862 5.57 -1.39 -23.99
C THR A 862 4.38 -0.93 -23.12
N PRO A 863 4.61 -0.36 -21.92
CA PRO A 863 3.53 0.23 -21.12
C PRO A 863 2.82 1.36 -21.89
N GLU A 864 1.52 1.51 -21.67
CA GLU A 864 0.79 2.67 -22.16
C GLU A 864 1.29 3.95 -21.48
N SER A 865 1.24 5.05 -22.23
CA SER A 865 1.58 6.36 -21.69
C SER A 865 0.37 6.99 -20.98
N PRO A 866 0.57 7.68 -19.84
CA PRO A 866 -0.49 8.45 -19.20
C PRO A 866 -1.12 9.46 -20.16
N LYS A 867 -2.45 9.50 -20.20
CA LYS A 867 -3.24 10.37 -21.07
C LYS A 867 -3.10 11.84 -20.69
N GLY A 868 -2.94 12.12 -19.40
CA GLY A 868 -2.86 13.47 -18.83
C GLY A 868 -1.47 14.12 -18.87
N ARG A 869 -0.46 13.48 -19.47
CA ARG A 869 0.93 13.97 -19.39
C ARG A 869 1.12 15.32 -20.10
N ASN A 870 1.89 16.20 -19.49
CA ASN A 870 2.22 17.54 -20.05
C ASN A 870 3.56 17.59 -20.79
N ASN A 871 4.45 16.62 -20.58
CA ASN A 871 5.74 16.48 -21.24
C ASN A 871 6.17 15.00 -21.25
N ASP A 872 7.29 14.70 -21.90
CA ASP A 872 7.81 13.32 -22.06
C ASP A 872 8.94 12.96 -21.06
N ASN A 873 9.12 13.74 -19.99
CA ASN A 873 10.21 13.47 -19.04
C ASN A 873 10.01 12.14 -18.28
N THR A 874 8.76 11.75 -18.00
CA THR A 874 8.38 10.52 -17.30
C THR A 874 8.10 9.36 -18.26
N VAL A 875 8.55 9.45 -19.52
CA VAL A 875 8.35 8.40 -20.53
C VAL A 875 9.68 7.72 -20.83
N ALA A 876 9.84 6.49 -20.34
CA ALA A 876 10.97 5.65 -20.73
C ALA A 876 10.84 5.22 -22.19
N LYS A 877 11.97 5.05 -22.88
CA LYS A 877 11.99 4.50 -24.24
C LYS A 877 12.01 2.99 -24.20
N PHE A 878 11.37 2.35 -25.18
CA PHE A 878 11.27 0.89 -25.30
C PHE A 878 11.60 0.40 -26.72
N PRO A 879 12.11 -0.83 -26.87
CA PRO A 879 12.23 -1.49 -28.18
C PRO A 879 10.92 -1.49 -28.96
N SER A 880 11.02 -1.50 -30.29
CA SER A 880 9.84 -1.57 -31.17
C SER A 880 9.09 -2.90 -31.09
N GLY A 881 9.79 -3.99 -30.73
CA GLY A 881 9.17 -5.29 -30.50
C GLY A 881 8.69 -5.44 -29.06
N GLN A 882 7.64 -6.25 -28.91
CA GLN A 882 6.89 -6.41 -27.67
C GLN A 882 7.50 -7.42 -26.69
N LEU A 883 8.46 -8.23 -27.12
CA LEU A 883 9.19 -9.16 -26.26
C LEU A 883 10.68 -9.05 -26.59
N SER A 884 11.52 -8.66 -25.63
CA SER A 884 12.95 -8.42 -25.91
C SER A 884 13.86 -8.98 -24.81
N ILE A 885 15.06 -9.40 -25.23
CA ILE A 885 16.17 -9.79 -24.36
C ILE A 885 17.27 -8.76 -24.56
N LEU A 886 17.56 -8.01 -23.49
CA LEU A 886 18.36 -6.80 -23.57
C LEU A 886 19.61 -6.90 -22.70
N ASN A 887 20.69 -6.26 -23.14
CA ASN A 887 21.90 -6.05 -22.36
C ASN A 887 21.89 -4.70 -21.63
N ALA A 888 21.07 -3.76 -22.09
CA ALA A 888 20.86 -2.49 -21.41
C ALA A 888 19.45 -1.95 -21.64
N ILE A 889 18.95 -1.23 -20.65
CA ILE A 889 17.60 -0.65 -20.60
C ILE A 889 17.66 0.87 -20.41
N SER A 890 16.53 1.53 -20.61
CA SER A 890 16.43 2.99 -20.52
C SER A 890 16.29 3.51 -19.09
N PRO A 891 16.85 4.70 -18.79
CA PRO A 891 16.51 5.45 -17.58
C PRO A 891 15.18 6.19 -17.76
N ILE A 892 14.59 6.64 -16.66
CA ILE A 892 13.37 7.46 -16.62
C ILE A 892 13.63 8.80 -15.91
N GLY A 893 12.82 9.83 -16.21
CA GLY A 893 12.89 11.15 -15.59
C GLY A 893 11.78 11.39 -14.53
N THR A 894 11.52 12.66 -14.25
CA THR A 894 10.50 13.15 -13.29
C THR A 894 9.62 14.20 -13.96
N LYS A 895 8.59 14.75 -13.29
CA LYS A 895 7.76 15.86 -13.83
C LYS A 895 8.59 17.00 -14.43
N PHE A 896 9.68 17.39 -13.74
CA PHE A 896 10.47 18.57 -14.07
C PHE A 896 11.83 18.28 -14.72
N LYS A 897 12.35 17.04 -14.61
CA LYS A 897 13.72 16.70 -15.02
C LYS A 897 13.74 15.53 -15.98
N ARG A 898 14.52 15.63 -17.04
CA ARG A 898 14.82 14.49 -17.92
C ARG A 898 15.74 13.51 -17.19
N PRO A 899 15.80 12.24 -17.62
CA PRO A 899 16.68 11.24 -16.98
C PRO A 899 18.13 11.72 -16.80
N LYS A 900 18.73 12.33 -17.82
CA LYS A 900 20.12 12.82 -17.79
C LYS A 900 20.40 13.93 -16.77
N ASP A 901 19.36 14.57 -16.25
CA ASP A 901 19.47 15.64 -15.26
C ASP A 901 19.45 15.09 -13.81
N LEU A 902 19.25 13.77 -13.63
CA LEU A 902 19.10 13.08 -12.33
C LEU A 902 20.37 12.40 -11.81
N GLY A 903 21.47 12.44 -12.56
CA GLY A 903 22.77 11.90 -12.14
C GLY A 903 23.40 10.92 -13.14
N PRO A 904 24.53 10.30 -12.75
CA PRO A 904 25.24 9.33 -13.59
C PRO A 904 24.37 8.16 -14.07
N GLN A 905 23.53 7.57 -13.21
CA GLN A 905 22.68 6.44 -13.60
C GLN A 905 21.59 6.84 -14.60
N GLY A 906 21.20 8.13 -14.60
CA GLY A 906 20.22 8.69 -15.52
C GLY A 906 20.73 8.96 -16.94
N GLN A 907 22.03 8.80 -17.20
CA GLN A 907 22.61 8.94 -18.55
C GLN A 907 22.19 7.79 -19.47
N GLN A 908 22.31 7.98 -20.78
CA GLN A 908 22.21 6.87 -21.74
C GLN A 908 23.31 5.82 -21.50
N ASN A 909 23.11 4.61 -21.98
CA ASN A 909 24.11 3.55 -21.91
C ASN A 909 25.24 3.86 -22.88
N TYR A 910 26.47 3.99 -22.38
CA TYR A 910 27.65 4.23 -23.21
C TYR A 910 28.41 2.93 -23.42
N PHE A 911 28.70 2.61 -24.67
CA PHE A 911 29.53 1.46 -25.03
C PHE A 911 30.80 1.94 -25.72
N HIS A 912 31.93 1.50 -25.20
CA HIS A 912 33.24 1.77 -25.77
C HIS A 912 33.58 0.68 -26.80
N GLN A 913 33.83 1.08 -28.04
CA GLN A 913 34.26 0.15 -29.10
C GLN A 913 35.78 0.10 -29.19
N THR A 914 36.34 -1.08 -28.97
CA THR A 914 37.77 -1.36 -29.17
C THR A 914 37.96 -2.81 -29.60
N ASP A 915 38.91 -3.03 -30.50
CA ASP A 915 39.28 -4.38 -30.95
C ASP A 915 39.98 -5.19 -29.83
N LEU A 916 40.36 -4.55 -28.73
CA LEU A 916 41.02 -5.17 -27.56
C LEU A 916 40.02 -5.72 -26.51
N ALA A 917 38.73 -5.40 -26.60
CA ALA A 917 37.70 -5.85 -25.67
C ALA A 917 36.75 -6.83 -26.37
N GLU A 918 36.21 -7.80 -25.64
CA GLU A 918 35.16 -8.68 -26.16
C GLU A 918 33.90 -7.87 -26.50
N PRO A 919 33.20 -8.19 -27.61
CA PRO A 919 31.93 -7.55 -27.93
C PRO A 919 30.90 -7.89 -26.86
N LEU A 920 29.90 -7.03 -26.68
CA LEU A 920 28.75 -7.37 -25.85
C LEU A 920 28.02 -8.55 -26.46
N ARG A 921 27.68 -9.55 -25.65
CA ARG A 921 27.01 -10.77 -26.10
C ARG A 921 25.80 -11.07 -25.23
N GLY A 922 24.89 -11.83 -25.80
CA GLY A 922 23.82 -12.46 -25.05
C GLY A 922 23.55 -13.84 -25.61
N LYS A 923 23.26 -14.77 -24.70
CA LYS A 923 22.86 -16.14 -25.01
C LYS A 923 21.60 -16.48 -24.23
N PHE A 924 20.62 -17.04 -24.92
CA PHE A 924 19.37 -17.49 -24.31
C PHE A 924 18.75 -18.63 -25.13
N TYR A 925 17.77 -19.30 -24.53
CA TYR A 925 17.06 -20.42 -25.13
C TYR A 925 15.56 -20.15 -25.15
N ILE A 926 14.87 -20.58 -26.19
CA ILE A 926 13.41 -20.54 -26.29
C ILE A 926 12.86 -21.95 -26.52
N GLN A 927 11.77 -22.30 -25.84
CA GLN A 927 10.97 -23.49 -26.14
C GLN A 927 9.49 -23.15 -26.15
N TYR A 928 8.76 -23.70 -27.13
CA TYR A 928 7.31 -23.59 -27.21
C TYR A 928 6.67 -24.91 -26.74
N ILE A 929 5.82 -24.81 -25.72
CA ILE A 929 5.01 -25.93 -25.25
C ILE A 929 3.55 -25.60 -25.62
N PRO A 930 2.98 -26.23 -26.66
CA PRO A 930 1.63 -25.92 -27.10
C PRO A 930 0.60 -26.23 -26.00
N GLN A 931 -0.44 -25.40 -25.91
CA GLN A 931 -1.58 -25.72 -25.06
C GLN A 931 -2.22 -27.00 -25.61
N ASP A 932 -2.15 -28.11 -24.89
CA ASP A 932 -2.83 -29.35 -25.27
C ASP A 932 -4.32 -29.08 -25.51
N GLY A 933 -4.74 -29.11 -26.77
CA GLY A 933 -6.15 -29.15 -27.21
C GLY A 933 -6.85 -30.47 -26.88
N LYS A 934 -6.43 -31.12 -25.79
CA LYS A 934 -7.14 -32.23 -25.13
C LYS A 934 -7.28 -31.82 -23.67
N ILE A 935 -8.37 -31.15 -23.35
CA ILE A 935 -8.80 -31.03 -21.95
C ILE A 935 -9.61 -32.28 -21.63
N GLY A 936 -8.92 -33.38 -21.36
CA GLY A 936 -9.45 -34.41 -20.49
C GLY A 936 -9.19 -33.97 -19.04
N LEU A 937 -10.13 -34.26 -18.13
CA LEU A 937 -10.04 -34.11 -16.67
C LEU A 937 -8.60 -33.87 -16.19
N ARG A 938 -8.16 -32.60 -16.14
CA ARG A 938 -6.78 -32.29 -15.77
C ARG A 938 -6.61 -32.59 -14.29
N LYS A 939 -5.48 -33.24 -13.96
CA LYS A 939 -4.96 -33.47 -12.60
C LYS A 939 -4.85 -32.21 -11.71
N ASN A 940 -5.14 -31.01 -12.23
CA ASN A 940 -4.73 -29.70 -11.68
C ASN A 940 -5.92 -28.76 -11.29
N ARG A 941 -7.14 -29.27 -11.12
CA ARG A 941 -8.29 -28.46 -10.64
C ARG A 941 -9.11 -29.17 -9.56
N ILE A 942 -8.42 -29.83 -8.64
CA ILE A 942 -9.02 -30.40 -7.43
C ILE A 942 -8.77 -29.42 -6.28
N GLY A 943 -9.83 -28.97 -5.62
CA GLY A 943 -9.80 -28.11 -4.45
C GLY A 943 -10.38 -28.79 -3.23
N VAL A 944 -10.34 -28.08 -2.10
CA VAL A 944 -10.82 -28.58 -0.81
C VAL A 944 -11.63 -27.50 -0.13
N CYS A 945 -12.83 -27.86 0.36
CA CYS A 945 -13.65 -26.97 1.17
C CYS A 945 -13.10 -26.91 2.61
N THR A 946 -12.47 -25.79 2.98
CA THR A 946 -11.87 -25.58 4.31
C THR A 946 -11.51 -24.10 4.58
N SER A 947 -11.03 -23.80 5.78
CA SER A 947 -10.48 -22.48 6.14
C SER A 947 -9.11 -22.25 5.49
N VAL A 948 -8.82 -20.99 5.15
CA VAL A 948 -7.49 -20.51 4.76
C VAL A 948 -6.40 -20.79 5.81
N ASP A 949 -6.79 -21.00 7.07
CA ASP A 949 -5.85 -21.34 8.15
C ASP A 949 -5.22 -22.74 7.98
N ASN A 950 -5.80 -23.63 7.16
CA ASN A 950 -5.27 -24.97 6.88
C ASN A 950 -4.30 -25.04 5.69
N SER A 951 -3.86 -23.89 5.20
CA SER A 951 -3.13 -23.72 3.94
C SER A 951 -1.83 -24.54 3.79
N GLU A 952 -1.05 -24.70 4.85
CA GLU A 952 0.20 -25.49 4.80
C GLU A 952 -0.08 -26.97 4.48
N LEU A 953 -1.19 -27.50 5.01
CA LEU A 953 -1.62 -28.88 4.77
C LEU A 953 -2.16 -29.05 3.35
N LEU A 954 -2.92 -28.07 2.85
CA LEU A 954 -3.48 -28.08 1.49
C LEU A 954 -2.39 -28.08 0.40
N GLN A 955 -1.29 -27.38 0.61
CA GLN A 955 -0.15 -27.41 -0.31
C GLN A 955 0.48 -28.80 -0.37
N LYS A 956 0.58 -29.49 0.79
CA LYS A 956 1.15 -30.83 0.89
C LYS A 956 0.23 -31.91 0.31
N SER A 957 -1.09 -31.67 0.26
CA SER A 957 -2.06 -32.65 -0.25
C SER A 957 -2.18 -32.66 -1.77
N GLY A 958 -1.57 -31.72 -2.49
CA GLY A 958 -1.72 -31.59 -3.93
C GLY A 958 -2.98 -30.84 -4.35
N SER A 959 -3.64 -30.13 -3.42
CA SER A 959 -4.76 -29.25 -3.74
C SER A 959 -4.32 -28.11 -4.66
N SER A 960 -5.16 -27.75 -5.61
CA SER A 960 -4.91 -26.68 -6.60
C SER A 960 -5.56 -25.35 -6.21
N PHE A 961 -6.54 -25.37 -5.31
CA PHE A 961 -7.20 -24.19 -4.76
C PHE A 961 -7.87 -24.49 -3.42
N VAL A 962 -8.28 -23.44 -2.70
CA VAL A 962 -9.15 -23.57 -1.52
C VAL A 962 -10.54 -23.05 -1.85
N GLU A 963 -11.55 -23.76 -1.37
CA GLU A 963 -12.94 -23.31 -1.35
C GLU A 963 -13.32 -22.93 0.08
N VAL A 964 -13.69 -21.67 0.29
CA VAL A 964 -13.87 -21.09 1.63
C VAL A 964 -15.34 -20.93 2.00
N GLY A 965 -15.64 -20.97 3.30
CA GLY A 965 -16.96 -20.57 3.80
C GLY A 965 -17.20 -19.07 3.57
N ILE A 966 -18.28 -18.72 2.85
CA ILE A 966 -18.53 -17.32 2.46
C ILE A 966 -18.73 -16.41 3.69
N GLN A 967 -19.44 -16.87 4.71
CA GLN A 967 -19.66 -16.07 5.93
C GLN A 967 -18.37 -15.85 6.72
N ASP A 968 -17.48 -16.83 6.73
CA ASP A 968 -16.27 -16.82 7.55
C ASP A 968 -15.14 -16.04 6.89
N PHE A 969 -15.00 -16.17 5.57
CA PHE A 969 -13.93 -15.53 4.83
C PHE A 969 -14.30 -14.12 4.37
N PHE A 970 -15.44 -13.96 3.68
CA PHE A 970 -15.86 -12.65 3.16
C PHE A 970 -16.51 -11.76 4.22
N VAL A 971 -16.84 -12.30 5.40
CA VAL A 971 -17.38 -11.57 6.56
C VAL A 971 -18.41 -10.47 6.19
N PRO A 972 -19.45 -10.78 5.40
CA PRO A 972 -20.31 -9.78 4.75
C PRO A 972 -21.07 -8.84 5.68
N PHE A 973 -21.20 -9.20 6.97
CA PHE A 973 -21.82 -8.36 8.01
C PHE A 973 -20.82 -7.54 8.81
N LYS A 974 -19.54 -7.57 8.43
CA LYS A 974 -18.42 -6.93 9.14
C LYS A 974 -17.80 -5.82 8.30
N SER A 975 -16.99 -4.99 8.96
CA SER A 975 -16.29 -3.87 8.33
C SER A 975 -15.31 -4.36 7.24
N ASP A 976 -14.96 -3.47 6.31
CA ASP A 976 -13.95 -3.79 5.30
C ASP A 976 -12.58 -4.11 5.93
N ALA A 977 -12.24 -3.54 7.09
CA ALA A 977 -11.02 -3.86 7.81
C ALA A 977 -10.93 -5.33 8.26
N GLU A 978 -12.05 -5.92 8.73
CA GLU A 978 -12.08 -7.35 9.11
C GLU A 978 -11.90 -8.24 7.87
N PHE A 979 -12.50 -7.88 6.73
CA PHE A 979 -12.29 -8.58 5.47
C PHE A 979 -10.84 -8.47 4.98
N GLU A 980 -10.24 -7.28 5.06
CA GLU A 980 -8.84 -7.07 4.64
C GLU A 980 -7.87 -7.95 5.44
N ILE A 981 -8.13 -8.24 6.72
CA ILE A 981 -7.33 -9.20 7.50
C ILE A 981 -7.39 -10.61 6.87
N ASN A 982 -8.59 -11.10 6.53
CA ASN A 982 -8.76 -12.39 5.87
C ASN A 982 -8.13 -12.39 4.47
N LEU A 983 -8.25 -11.29 3.73
CA LEU A 983 -7.64 -11.12 2.42
C LEU A 983 -6.10 -11.12 2.50
N MET A 984 -5.52 -10.48 3.51
CA MET A 984 -4.07 -10.53 3.76
C MET A 984 -3.61 -11.95 4.08
N LYS A 985 -4.34 -12.68 4.93
CA LYS A 985 -4.06 -14.11 5.19
C LYS A 985 -4.07 -14.91 3.89
N ALA A 986 -5.07 -14.72 3.04
CA ALA A 986 -5.17 -15.39 1.74
C ALA A 986 -4.03 -14.99 0.77
N LYS A 987 -3.63 -13.72 0.74
CA LYS A 987 -2.52 -13.24 -0.12
C LYS A 987 -1.15 -13.77 0.30
N LEU A 988 -0.98 -14.11 1.58
CA LEU A 988 0.22 -14.81 2.06
C LEU A 988 0.27 -16.28 1.60
N LEU A 989 -0.83 -16.81 1.04
CA LEU A 989 -0.88 -18.18 0.55
C LEU A 989 -0.40 -18.25 -0.90
N ASN A 990 0.38 -19.29 -1.21
CA ASN A 990 0.70 -19.66 -2.58
C ASN A 990 -0.40 -20.58 -3.19
N LEU A 991 -1.66 -20.43 -2.74
CA LEU A 991 -2.81 -21.24 -3.16
C LEU A 991 -4.05 -20.34 -3.33
N PRO A 992 -4.74 -20.34 -4.48
CA PRO A 992 -5.82 -19.39 -4.75
C PRO A 992 -7.11 -19.72 -3.98
N VAL A 993 -7.79 -18.69 -3.46
CA VAL A 993 -9.17 -18.75 -2.95
C VAL A 993 -10.12 -18.68 -4.14
N PHE A 994 -10.37 -19.84 -4.77
CA PHE A 994 -10.99 -19.90 -6.09
C PHE A 994 -12.52 -19.98 -6.07
N ALA A 995 -13.07 -20.64 -5.04
CA ALA A 995 -14.51 -20.80 -4.84
C ALA A 995 -14.90 -20.46 -3.39
N GLY A 996 -16.19 -20.19 -3.16
CA GLY A 996 -16.74 -20.08 -1.82
C GLY A 996 -18.08 -20.79 -1.71
N ASN A 997 -18.28 -21.55 -0.63
CA ASN A 997 -19.52 -22.28 -0.38
C ASN A 997 -20.43 -21.57 0.64
N ASN A 998 -21.68 -22.05 0.74
CA ASN A 998 -22.72 -21.50 1.60
C ASN A 998 -23.01 -20.01 1.32
N PHE A 999 -23.41 -19.64 0.10
CA PHE A 999 -23.53 -18.22 -0.27
C PHE A 999 -24.37 -17.36 0.69
N TYR A 1000 -25.56 -17.82 1.08
CA TYR A 1000 -26.43 -17.13 2.03
C TYR A 1000 -26.58 -17.88 3.36
N PRO A 1001 -26.64 -17.16 4.50
CA PRO A 1001 -26.98 -17.78 5.79
C PRO A 1001 -28.44 -18.25 5.78
N SER A 1002 -28.75 -19.29 6.58
CA SER A 1002 -30.08 -19.95 6.59
C SER A 1002 -31.25 -19.04 6.96
N ASN A 1003 -30.98 -17.97 7.72
CA ASN A 1003 -31.98 -16.97 8.13
C ASN A 1003 -32.24 -15.89 7.06
N MET A 1004 -31.46 -15.84 5.97
CA MET A 1004 -31.71 -14.94 4.85
C MET A 1004 -32.54 -15.67 3.78
N LYS A 1005 -33.88 -15.64 3.93
CA LYS A 1005 -34.80 -16.38 3.06
C LYS A 1005 -34.75 -15.89 1.61
N LEU A 1006 -34.62 -16.82 0.67
CA LEU A 1006 -34.63 -16.59 -0.78
C LEU A 1006 -35.96 -17.00 -1.43
N VAL A 1007 -36.83 -17.66 -0.67
CA VAL A 1007 -38.18 -18.08 -1.07
C VAL A 1007 -39.18 -17.78 0.04
N GLY A 1008 -40.45 -17.56 -0.34
CA GLY A 1008 -41.54 -17.26 0.58
C GLY A 1008 -41.78 -15.77 0.83
N ALA A 1009 -42.71 -15.45 1.73
CA ALA A 1009 -43.10 -14.07 2.03
C ALA A 1009 -42.02 -13.27 2.79
N GLU A 1010 -41.06 -13.95 3.41
CA GLU A 1010 -39.97 -13.37 4.19
C GLU A 1010 -38.77 -12.90 3.34
N VAL A 1011 -38.87 -12.98 2.01
CA VAL A 1011 -37.81 -12.55 1.09
C VAL A 1011 -37.67 -11.03 1.13
N ASP A 1012 -36.55 -10.56 1.65
CA ASP A 1012 -36.14 -9.16 1.59
C ASP A 1012 -35.14 -8.96 0.44
N LEU A 1013 -35.69 -8.58 -0.72
CA LEU A 1013 -34.91 -8.41 -1.94
C LEU A 1013 -33.79 -7.37 -1.79
N ALA A 1014 -34.04 -6.26 -1.10
CA ALA A 1014 -33.05 -5.20 -0.93
C ALA A 1014 -31.88 -5.68 -0.08
N LYS A 1015 -32.18 -6.37 1.03
CA LYS A 1015 -31.16 -6.96 1.90
C LYS A 1015 -30.35 -8.05 1.21
N ILE A 1016 -30.99 -8.91 0.42
CA ILE A 1016 -30.31 -9.97 -0.35
C ILE A 1016 -29.35 -9.35 -1.38
N LEU A 1017 -29.80 -8.36 -2.15
CA LEU A 1017 -28.96 -7.72 -3.17
C LEU A 1017 -27.81 -6.92 -2.54
N ALA A 1018 -28.05 -6.23 -1.42
CA ALA A 1018 -26.98 -5.53 -0.70
C ALA A 1018 -25.92 -6.50 -0.14
N TYR A 1019 -26.35 -7.62 0.44
CA TYR A 1019 -25.43 -8.69 0.87
C TYR A 1019 -24.65 -9.27 -0.31
N THR A 1020 -25.34 -9.56 -1.41
CA THR A 1020 -24.77 -10.13 -2.65
C THR A 1020 -23.71 -9.20 -3.23
N GLU A 1021 -23.99 -7.89 -3.28
CA GLU A 1021 -23.06 -6.86 -3.73
C GLU A 1021 -21.76 -6.85 -2.90
N VAL A 1022 -21.88 -6.89 -1.57
CA VAL A 1022 -20.72 -6.92 -0.67
C VAL A 1022 -19.90 -8.19 -0.89
N VAL A 1023 -20.54 -9.36 -0.93
CA VAL A 1023 -19.82 -10.63 -1.14
C VAL A 1023 -19.15 -10.65 -2.51
N MET A 1024 -19.83 -10.24 -3.59
CA MET A 1024 -19.27 -10.28 -4.93
C MET A 1024 -18.14 -9.26 -5.14
N ARG A 1025 -18.25 -8.07 -4.56
CA ARG A 1025 -17.15 -7.09 -4.51
C ARG A 1025 -15.92 -7.68 -3.83
N ARG A 1026 -16.11 -8.31 -2.66
CA ARG A 1026 -15.03 -8.93 -1.88
C ARG A 1026 -14.48 -10.20 -2.55
N ALA A 1027 -15.32 -10.99 -3.20
CA ALA A 1027 -14.92 -12.14 -4.04
C ALA A 1027 -14.02 -11.69 -5.19
N ARG A 1028 -14.37 -10.59 -5.88
CA ARG A 1028 -13.51 -10.00 -6.90
C ARG A 1028 -12.17 -9.54 -6.32
N GLN A 1029 -12.16 -8.91 -5.14
CA GLN A 1029 -10.92 -8.51 -4.44
C GLN A 1029 -10.04 -9.71 -4.06
N ALA A 1030 -10.65 -10.83 -3.68
CA ALA A 1030 -9.96 -12.07 -3.34
C ALA A 1030 -9.55 -12.94 -4.54
N GLY A 1031 -9.99 -12.59 -5.75
CA GLY A 1031 -9.77 -13.40 -6.97
C GLY A 1031 -10.68 -14.63 -7.10
N THR A 1032 -11.70 -14.75 -6.25
CA THR A 1032 -12.68 -15.83 -6.25
C THR A 1032 -13.57 -15.76 -7.48
N LYS A 1033 -13.77 -16.90 -8.15
CA LYS A 1033 -14.51 -17.00 -9.42
C LYS A 1033 -15.87 -17.66 -9.26
N ILE A 1034 -16.05 -18.48 -8.24
CA ILE A 1034 -17.24 -19.30 -8.04
C ILE A 1034 -17.86 -19.01 -6.67
N LEU A 1035 -19.16 -18.78 -6.62
CA LEU A 1035 -19.94 -18.74 -5.37
C LEU A 1035 -21.03 -19.81 -5.44
N VAL A 1036 -21.01 -20.76 -4.51
CA VAL A 1036 -21.93 -21.89 -4.47
C VAL A 1036 -23.20 -21.55 -3.69
N LEU A 1037 -24.33 -21.61 -4.39
CA LEU A 1037 -25.66 -21.42 -3.81
C LEU A 1037 -26.17 -22.73 -3.14
N GLY A 1038 -25.43 -23.20 -2.13
CA GLY A 1038 -25.74 -24.37 -1.29
C GLY A 1038 -26.65 -24.10 -0.11
N SER A 1039 -27.32 -22.94 -0.07
CA SER A 1039 -28.04 -22.46 1.11
C SER A 1039 -29.41 -23.12 1.32
N GLY A 1040 -29.45 -24.40 1.72
CA GLY A 1040 -30.68 -25.18 1.87
C GLY A 1040 -31.73 -24.53 2.79
N GLY A 1041 -31.33 -24.05 3.96
CA GLY A 1041 -32.22 -23.37 4.91
C GLY A 1041 -32.80 -22.03 4.38
N ALA A 1042 -32.06 -21.35 3.50
CA ALA A 1042 -32.48 -20.11 2.86
C ALA A 1042 -33.49 -20.37 1.72
N ARG A 1043 -33.45 -21.57 1.11
CA ARG A 1043 -34.26 -21.94 -0.07
C ARG A 1043 -35.39 -22.93 0.23
N ARG A 1044 -35.59 -23.32 1.49
CA ARG A 1044 -36.70 -24.19 1.90
C ARG A 1044 -38.03 -23.45 1.74
N ILE A 1045 -38.94 -24.01 0.94
CA ILE A 1045 -40.29 -23.49 0.71
C ILE A 1045 -41.15 -23.71 1.97
N PRO A 1046 -41.74 -22.64 2.55
CA PRO A 1046 -42.72 -22.75 3.63
C PRO A 1046 -43.97 -23.55 3.23
N ASP A 1047 -44.58 -24.23 4.20
CA ASP A 1047 -45.82 -24.99 3.98
C ASP A 1047 -46.96 -24.09 3.46
N GLY A 1048 -47.75 -24.61 2.51
CA GLY A 1048 -48.94 -23.93 1.98
C GLY A 1048 -48.69 -22.94 0.83
N LEU A 1049 -47.44 -22.76 0.37
CA LEU A 1049 -47.14 -21.91 -0.78
C LEU A 1049 -47.18 -22.67 -2.12
N ASP A 1050 -47.68 -22.01 -3.16
CA ASP A 1050 -47.67 -22.54 -4.53
C ASP A 1050 -46.23 -22.62 -5.07
N ARG A 1051 -45.78 -23.85 -5.34
CA ARG A 1051 -44.41 -24.15 -5.79
C ARG A 1051 -44.05 -23.48 -7.12
N ASN A 1052 -45.00 -23.28 -8.04
CA ASN A 1052 -44.75 -22.63 -9.32
C ASN A 1052 -44.51 -21.13 -9.14
N ILE A 1053 -45.30 -20.47 -8.27
CA ILE A 1053 -45.10 -19.06 -7.94
C ILE A 1053 -43.75 -18.85 -7.26
N VAL A 1054 -43.39 -19.74 -6.33
CA VAL A 1054 -42.09 -19.68 -5.64
C VAL A 1054 -40.93 -19.88 -6.62
N GLU A 1055 -41.03 -20.85 -7.53
CA GLU A 1055 -40.02 -21.08 -8.56
C GLU A 1055 -39.81 -19.85 -9.44
N GLN A 1056 -40.90 -19.23 -9.92
CA GLN A 1056 -40.81 -18.05 -10.77
C GLN A 1056 -40.16 -16.85 -10.06
N ASN A 1057 -40.52 -16.62 -8.79
CA ASN A 1057 -39.92 -15.56 -7.98
C ASN A 1057 -38.44 -15.83 -7.71
N PHE A 1058 -38.08 -17.07 -7.42
CA PHE A 1058 -36.70 -17.48 -7.21
C PHE A 1058 -35.85 -17.32 -8.47
N VAL A 1059 -36.38 -17.67 -9.65
CA VAL A 1059 -35.72 -17.43 -10.95
C VAL A 1059 -35.47 -15.94 -11.17
N ASN A 1060 -36.46 -15.08 -10.88
CA ASN A 1060 -36.31 -13.62 -11.02
C ASN A 1060 -35.25 -13.05 -10.07
N LEU A 1061 -35.18 -13.55 -8.84
CA LEU A 1061 -34.11 -13.21 -7.90
C LEU A 1061 -32.75 -13.64 -8.43
N CYS A 1062 -32.63 -14.88 -8.92
CA CYS A 1062 -31.38 -15.42 -9.46
C CYS A 1062 -30.90 -14.64 -10.70
N LYS A 1063 -31.80 -14.13 -11.54
CA LYS A 1063 -31.43 -13.22 -12.65
C LYS A 1063 -30.72 -11.96 -12.15
N ARG A 1064 -31.26 -11.31 -11.11
CA ARG A 1064 -30.63 -10.12 -10.51
C ARG A 1064 -29.29 -10.44 -9.84
N ILE A 1065 -29.19 -11.60 -9.19
CA ILE A 1065 -27.92 -12.08 -8.64
C ILE A 1065 -26.91 -12.32 -9.78
N ALA A 1066 -27.34 -12.89 -10.90
CA ALA A 1066 -26.48 -13.17 -12.05
C ALA A 1066 -25.96 -11.88 -12.72
N GLU A 1067 -26.79 -10.82 -12.80
CA GLU A 1067 -26.39 -9.49 -13.25
C GLU A 1067 -25.29 -8.88 -12.37
N LEU A 1068 -25.40 -9.06 -11.04
CA LEU A 1068 -24.31 -8.68 -10.12
C LEU A 1068 -23.06 -9.55 -10.32
N GLY A 1069 -23.25 -10.85 -10.60
CA GLY A 1069 -22.15 -11.76 -10.95
C GLY A 1069 -21.37 -11.27 -12.17
N ASP A 1070 -22.06 -10.82 -13.21
CA ASP A 1070 -21.44 -10.22 -14.40
C ASP A 1070 -20.62 -8.97 -14.06
N LYS A 1071 -21.23 -8.03 -13.31
CA LYS A 1071 -20.58 -6.80 -12.84
C LYS A 1071 -19.26 -7.06 -12.11
N TYR A 1072 -19.17 -8.14 -11.35
CA TYR A 1072 -17.99 -8.49 -10.55
C TYR A 1072 -17.11 -9.57 -11.15
N ASN A 1073 -17.43 -10.10 -12.34
CA ASN A 1073 -16.73 -11.22 -12.97
C ASN A 1073 -16.65 -12.46 -12.05
N VAL A 1074 -17.80 -12.80 -11.47
CA VAL A 1074 -18.03 -13.96 -10.58
C VAL A 1074 -19.20 -14.78 -11.14
N THR A 1075 -19.08 -16.10 -11.10
CA THR A 1075 -20.15 -17.02 -11.51
C THR A 1075 -20.80 -17.63 -10.28
N VAL A 1076 -22.13 -17.54 -10.19
CA VAL A 1076 -22.91 -18.23 -9.16
C VAL A 1076 -23.28 -19.60 -9.69
N VAL A 1077 -23.02 -20.64 -8.90
CA VAL A 1077 -23.39 -22.02 -9.26
C VAL A 1077 -24.47 -22.52 -8.32
N ILE A 1078 -25.60 -22.96 -8.87
CA ILE A 1078 -26.69 -23.52 -8.06
C ILE A 1078 -26.43 -24.99 -7.75
N GLU A 1079 -26.48 -25.31 -6.47
CA GLU A 1079 -26.27 -26.66 -5.96
C GLU A 1079 -27.62 -27.30 -5.60
N PRO A 1080 -28.00 -28.41 -6.26
CA PRO A 1080 -29.08 -29.26 -5.80
C PRO A 1080 -28.68 -29.97 -4.50
N LEU A 1081 -29.59 -29.98 -3.53
CA LEU A 1081 -29.34 -30.56 -2.20
C LEU A 1081 -30.34 -31.67 -1.91
N ARG A 1082 -29.96 -32.65 -1.08
CA ARG A 1082 -30.88 -33.73 -0.66
C ARG A 1082 -32.14 -33.22 0.06
N LYS A 1083 -33.25 -33.97 -0.02
CA LYS A 1083 -34.58 -33.59 0.53
C LYS A 1083 -34.59 -33.31 2.02
N GLN A 1084 -33.64 -33.89 2.77
CA GLN A 1084 -33.49 -33.65 4.21
C GLN A 1084 -33.03 -32.21 4.50
N GLU A 1085 -32.29 -31.58 3.59
CA GLU A 1085 -31.74 -30.23 3.79
C GLU A 1085 -32.72 -29.15 3.28
N THR A 1086 -33.33 -29.37 2.13
CA THR A 1086 -34.34 -28.48 1.53
C THR A 1086 -35.43 -29.27 0.81
N ASN A 1087 -36.64 -28.70 0.67
CA ASN A 1087 -37.72 -29.27 -0.13
C ASN A 1087 -37.79 -28.68 -1.56
N PHE A 1088 -36.73 -27.98 -2.00
CA PHE A 1088 -36.70 -27.23 -3.25
C PHE A 1088 -35.34 -27.35 -3.95
N ILE A 1089 -35.36 -27.79 -5.21
CA ILE A 1089 -34.20 -28.04 -6.08
C ILE A 1089 -33.32 -29.14 -5.48
N ASN A 1090 -33.78 -30.37 -5.65
CA ASN A 1090 -33.19 -31.55 -5.01
C ASN A 1090 -32.38 -32.45 -5.94
N THR A 1091 -32.51 -32.27 -7.26
CA THR A 1091 -31.84 -33.09 -8.28
C THR A 1091 -31.08 -32.19 -9.26
N VAL A 1092 -30.04 -32.72 -9.90
CA VAL A 1092 -29.29 -32.03 -10.97
C VAL A 1092 -30.23 -31.63 -12.10
N ARG A 1093 -31.23 -32.46 -12.43
CA ARG A 1093 -32.27 -32.10 -13.42
C ARG A 1093 -33.09 -30.88 -13.01
N GLU A 1094 -33.51 -30.79 -11.74
CA GLU A 1094 -34.22 -29.61 -11.23
C GLU A 1094 -33.33 -28.37 -11.22
N GLY A 1095 -32.05 -28.50 -10.84
CA GLY A 1095 -31.08 -27.41 -10.90
C GLY A 1095 -30.86 -26.91 -12.34
N LEU A 1096 -30.72 -27.83 -13.29
CA LEU A 1096 -30.57 -27.53 -14.72
C LEU A 1096 -31.78 -26.76 -15.24
N LYS A 1097 -33.01 -27.16 -14.85
CA LYS A 1097 -34.23 -26.41 -15.18
C LYS A 1097 -34.13 -24.95 -14.73
N ILE A 1098 -33.68 -24.68 -13.51
CA ILE A 1098 -33.51 -23.31 -13.00
C ILE A 1098 -32.45 -22.55 -13.79
N VAL A 1099 -31.29 -23.16 -14.07
CA VAL A 1099 -30.22 -22.54 -14.88
C VAL A 1099 -30.74 -22.13 -16.26
N LYS A 1100 -31.54 -22.99 -16.91
CA LYS A 1100 -32.17 -22.68 -18.21
C LYS A 1100 -33.20 -21.54 -18.11
N LEU A 1101 -33.95 -21.44 -17.01
CA LEU A 1101 -34.93 -20.37 -16.81
C LEU A 1101 -34.28 -19.02 -16.45
N VAL A 1102 -33.15 -19.04 -15.73
CA VAL A 1102 -32.34 -17.84 -15.45
C VAL A 1102 -31.66 -17.36 -16.73
N ASN A 1103 -31.11 -18.29 -17.54
CA ASN A 1103 -30.50 -18.04 -18.84
C ASN A 1103 -29.46 -16.90 -18.83
N HIS A 1104 -28.45 -17.02 -17.96
CA HIS A 1104 -27.40 -16.02 -17.81
C HIS A 1104 -26.01 -16.67 -17.75
N PRO A 1105 -24.97 -16.14 -18.43
CA PRO A 1105 -23.63 -16.76 -18.46
C PRO A 1105 -22.99 -16.93 -17.06
N ASN A 1106 -23.22 -15.97 -16.15
CA ASN A 1106 -22.74 -15.99 -14.76
C ASN A 1106 -23.65 -16.73 -13.77
N PHE A 1107 -24.63 -17.51 -14.24
CA PHE A 1107 -25.43 -18.38 -13.39
C PHE A 1107 -25.45 -19.80 -13.98
N LYS A 1108 -24.81 -20.73 -13.29
CA LYS A 1108 -24.51 -22.07 -13.80
C LYS A 1108 -24.87 -23.16 -12.80
N LEU A 1109 -24.68 -24.42 -13.21
CA LEU A 1109 -25.00 -25.59 -12.41
C LEU A 1109 -23.77 -26.12 -11.66
N LEU A 1110 -24.01 -26.61 -10.44
CA LEU A 1110 -23.09 -27.48 -9.71
C LEU A 1110 -23.68 -28.89 -9.63
N ALA A 1111 -22.83 -29.91 -9.79
CA ALA A 1111 -23.17 -31.29 -9.50
C ALA A 1111 -22.44 -31.75 -8.23
N ASP A 1112 -23.17 -32.02 -7.16
CA ASP A 1112 -22.62 -32.58 -5.93
C ASP A 1112 -22.91 -34.09 -5.90
N PHE A 1113 -21.83 -34.89 -5.94
CA PHE A 1113 -21.97 -36.35 -6.05
C PHE A 1113 -22.53 -36.99 -4.78
N TYR A 1114 -22.30 -36.39 -3.61
CA TYR A 1114 -22.89 -36.85 -2.36
C TYR A 1114 -24.41 -36.64 -2.37
N HIS A 1115 -24.88 -35.46 -2.81
CA HIS A 1115 -26.30 -35.18 -2.93
C HIS A 1115 -27.00 -36.02 -4.00
N MET A 1116 -26.37 -36.18 -5.18
CA MET A 1116 -26.85 -37.10 -6.22
C MET A 1116 -26.98 -38.52 -5.70
N ALA A 1117 -25.95 -39.03 -5.02
CA ALA A 1117 -25.97 -40.38 -4.46
C ALA A 1117 -27.03 -40.53 -3.34
N CYS A 1118 -27.32 -39.49 -2.56
CA CYS A 1118 -28.37 -39.50 -1.54
C CYS A 1118 -29.80 -39.53 -2.13
N GLU A 1119 -30.00 -38.98 -3.33
CA GLU A 1119 -31.28 -38.96 -4.04
C GLU A 1119 -31.39 -40.06 -5.12
N ASP A 1120 -30.42 -40.99 -5.14
CA ASP A 1120 -30.30 -42.08 -6.11
C ASP A 1120 -30.38 -41.59 -7.57
N GLU A 1121 -29.77 -40.43 -7.85
CA GLU A 1121 -29.74 -39.82 -9.18
C GLU A 1121 -28.67 -40.45 -10.07
N ASP A 1122 -29.05 -40.80 -11.30
CA ASP A 1122 -28.15 -41.41 -12.28
C ASP A 1122 -27.06 -40.42 -12.73
N PRO A 1123 -25.75 -40.77 -12.63
CA PRO A 1123 -24.65 -39.96 -13.14
C PRO A 1123 -24.79 -39.52 -14.60
N GLU A 1124 -25.57 -40.20 -15.44
CA GLU A 1124 -25.84 -39.79 -16.83
C GLU A 1124 -26.49 -38.39 -16.93
N ILE A 1125 -27.16 -37.90 -15.88
CA ILE A 1125 -27.73 -36.54 -15.86
C ILE A 1125 -26.66 -35.44 -16.04
N ILE A 1126 -25.41 -35.72 -15.66
CA ILE A 1126 -24.27 -34.82 -15.88
C ILE A 1126 -24.05 -34.61 -17.38
N VAL A 1127 -24.27 -35.65 -18.19
CA VAL A 1127 -24.15 -35.57 -19.65
C VAL A 1127 -25.24 -34.65 -20.22
N GLU A 1128 -26.45 -34.71 -19.68
CA GLU A 1128 -27.56 -33.82 -20.03
C GLU A 1128 -27.25 -32.35 -19.68
N ALA A 1129 -26.59 -32.10 -18.55
CA ALA A 1129 -26.19 -30.75 -18.13
C ALA A 1129 -25.15 -30.11 -19.06
N GLY A 1130 -24.21 -30.91 -19.59
CA GLY A 1130 -23.24 -30.48 -20.60
C GLY A 1130 -22.51 -29.17 -20.22
N LYS A 1131 -22.55 -28.18 -21.11
CA LYS A 1131 -21.89 -26.86 -20.93
C LYS A 1131 -22.46 -25.97 -19.82
N ASP A 1132 -23.57 -26.37 -19.20
CA ASP A 1132 -24.16 -25.62 -18.10
C ASP A 1132 -23.64 -26.06 -16.73
N LEU A 1133 -22.95 -27.21 -16.66
CA LEU A 1133 -22.18 -27.61 -15.50
C LEU A 1133 -20.87 -26.82 -15.41
N TYR A 1134 -20.59 -26.23 -14.25
CA TYR A 1134 -19.44 -25.33 -14.07
C TYR A 1134 -18.52 -25.72 -12.90
N HIS A 1135 -19.06 -26.34 -11.85
CA HIS A 1135 -18.32 -26.79 -10.66
C HIS A 1135 -18.88 -28.14 -10.18
N CYS A 1136 -18.10 -28.93 -9.46
CA CYS A 1136 -18.56 -30.17 -8.85
C CYS A 1136 -18.09 -30.28 -7.39
N HIS A 1137 -18.90 -30.92 -6.55
CA HIS A 1137 -18.54 -31.32 -5.19
C HIS A 1137 -18.49 -32.83 -5.07
N ILE A 1138 -17.56 -33.33 -4.25
CA ILE A 1138 -17.37 -34.75 -4.00
C ILE A 1138 -17.25 -35.03 -2.50
N ALA A 1139 -18.01 -36.01 -2.04
CA ALA A 1139 -17.86 -36.71 -0.78
C ALA A 1139 -18.53 -38.09 -0.86
N GLU A 1140 -18.13 -39.02 -0.01
CA GLU A 1140 -18.72 -40.37 0.05
C GLU A 1140 -20.12 -40.34 0.68
N LYS A 1141 -21.06 -41.13 0.17
CA LYS A 1141 -22.46 -41.19 0.62
C LYS A 1141 -22.57 -41.54 2.10
N ALA A 1142 -21.77 -42.50 2.56
CA ALA A 1142 -21.70 -42.87 3.96
C ALA A 1142 -20.95 -41.79 4.76
N GLU A 1143 -21.64 -41.13 5.70
CA GLU A 1143 -21.06 -40.14 6.62
C GLU A 1143 -20.52 -38.84 5.97
N ARG A 1144 -20.59 -38.66 4.65
CA ARG A 1144 -20.01 -37.51 3.91
C ARG A 1144 -18.49 -37.43 4.07
N THR A 1145 -17.82 -38.58 4.13
CA THR A 1145 -16.36 -38.68 4.32
C THR A 1145 -15.58 -38.34 3.04
N ALA A 1146 -14.26 -38.18 3.17
CA ALA A 1146 -13.37 -37.97 2.04
C ALA A 1146 -13.23 -39.24 1.19
N PRO A 1147 -13.02 -39.12 -0.14
CA PRO A 1147 -12.81 -40.27 -1.02
C PRO A 1147 -11.76 -41.26 -0.49
N GLY A 1148 -12.10 -42.55 -0.50
CA GLY A 1148 -11.22 -43.62 -0.05
C GLY A 1148 -11.29 -43.93 1.45
N VAL A 1149 -12.13 -43.24 2.22
CA VAL A 1149 -12.37 -43.55 3.65
C VAL A 1149 -13.36 -44.71 3.79
N LYS A 1150 -14.47 -44.67 3.05
CA LYS A 1150 -15.50 -45.71 2.97
C LYS A 1150 -15.42 -46.51 1.66
N GLY A 1151 -14.72 -45.96 0.66
CA GLY A 1151 -14.39 -46.63 -0.60
C GLY A 1151 -15.49 -46.53 -1.66
N ASP A 1152 -16.20 -45.41 -1.72
CA ASP A 1152 -17.20 -45.20 -2.77
C ASP A 1152 -16.52 -45.08 -4.15
N ASP A 1153 -17.17 -45.65 -5.17
CA ASP A 1153 -16.74 -45.58 -6.57
C ASP A 1153 -17.30 -44.33 -7.25
N PHE A 1154 -16.43 -43.38 -7.58
CA PHE A 1154 -16.79 -42.15 -8.30
C PHE A 1154 -16.58 -42.26 -9.81
N GLU A 1155 -16.06 -43.38 -10.33
CA GLU A 1155 -15.83 -43.56 -11.76
C GLU A 1155 -17.06 -43.30 -12.64
N PRO A 1156 -18.30 -43.71 -12.26
CA PRO A 1156 -19.49 -43.40 -13.06
C PRO A 1156 -19.69 -41.89 -13.28
N TYR A 1157 -19.53 -41.08 -12.24
CA TYR A 1157 -19.64 -39.63 -12.30
C TYR A 1157 -18.50 -39.01 -13.12
N LEU A 1158 -17.27 -39.50 -12.91
CA LEU A 1158 -16.10 -39.03 -13.64
C LEU A 1158 -16.17 -39.40 -15.14
N LYS A 1159 -16.75 -40.56 -15.49
CA LYS A 1159 -17.04 -40.96 -16.89
C LYS A 1159 -18.05 -40.00 -17.54
N SER A 1160 -19.11 -39.61 -16.83
CA SER A 1160 -20.06 -38.60 -17.33
C SER A 1160 -19.41 -37.22 -17.51
N LEU A 1161 -18.55 -36.79 -16.59
CA LEU A 1161 -17.76 -35.55 -16.75
C LEU A 1161 -16.83 -35.64 -17.97
N LYS A 1162 -16.17 -36.78 -18.17
CA LYS A 1162 -15.31 -37.03 -19.34
C LYS A 1162 -16.11 -36.97 -20.64
N ALA A 1163 -17.31 -37.53 -20.67
CA ALA A 1163 -18.17 -37.57 -21.86
C ALA A 1163 -18.54 -36.15 -22.37
N ILE A 1164 -18.64 -35.16 -21.48
CA ILE A 1164 -18.91 -33.76 -21.84
C ILE A 1164 -17.64 -32.91 -22.00
N ASN A 1165 -16.45 -33.51 -21.94
CA ASN A 1165 -15.15 -32.81 -21.92
C ASN A 1165 -15.08 -31.74 -20.82
N TYR A 1166 -15.57 -32.08 -19.62
CA TYR A 1166 -15.60 -31.15 -18.50
C TYR A 1166 -14.20 -30.63 -18.14
N ASP A 1167 -14.05 -29.30 -18.09
CA ASP A 1167 -12.82 -28.59 -17.75
C ASP A 1167 -12.92 -27.72 -16.48
N GLY A 1168 -14.06 -27.79 -15.79
CA GLY A 1168 -14.32 -27.06 -14.56
C GLY A 1168 -13.55 -27.61 -13.35
N SER A 1169 -13.88 -27.08 -12.17
CA SER A 1169 -13.24 -27.45 -10.91
C SER A 1169 -14.04 -28.50 -10.13
N ILE A 1170 -13.33 -29.26 -9.29
CA ILE A 1170 -13.92 -30.23 -8.38
C ILE A 1170 -13.44 -29.91 -6.98
N SER A 1171 -14.34 -29.77 -6.00
CA SER A 1171 -13.97 -29.58 -4.59
C SER A 1171 -14.34 -30.80 -3.75
N LEU A 1172 -13.45 -31.19 -2.84
CA LEU A 1172 -13.76 -32.14 -1.78
C LEU A 1172 -14.53 -31.41 -0.68
N GLU A 1173 -15.83 -31.66 -0.61
CA GLU A 1173 -16.74 -31.07 0.39
C GLU A 1173 -17.16 -32.13 1.42
N CYS A 1174 -16.20 -32.48 2.27
CA CYS A 1174 -16.30 -33.60 3.18
C CYS A 1174 -16.49 -33.15 4.63
N ARG A 1175 -17.07 -34.04 5.45
CA ARG A 1175 -16.97 -33.96 6.91
C ARG A 1175 -15.63 -34.53 7.34
N TRP A 1176 -14.71 -33.64 7.67
CA TRP A 1176 -13.36 -34.00 8.07
C TRP A 1176 -13.33 -34.50 9.52
N HIS A 1177 -12.95 -35.75 9.75
CA HIS A 1177 -12.73 -36.31 11.09
C HIS A 1177 -11.24 -36.30 11.45
N LYS A 1178 -10.38 -36.56 10.48
CA LYS A 1178 -8.92 -36.45 10.57
C LYS A 1178 -8.37 -35.69 9.36
N PHE A 1179 -8.66 -34.39 9.31
CA PHE A 1179 -8.36 -33.52 8.17
C PHE A 1179 -6.98 -33.75 7.54
N LYS A 1180 -5.91 -33.83 8.36
CA LYS A 1180 -4.53 -34.01 7.89
C LYS A 1180 -4.30 -35.31 7.10
N GLU A 1181 -4.92 -36.40 7.53
CA GLU A 1181 -4.77 -37.72 6.88
C GLU A 1181 -5.71 -37.82 5.68
N GLU A 1182 -6.97 -37.47 5.89
CA GLU A 1182 -8.07 -37.63 4.93
C GLU A 1182 -7.93 -36.73 3.70
N VAL A 1183 -7.39 -35.51 3.83
CA VAL A 1183 -7.26 -34.59 2.69
C VAL A 1183 -6.22 -35.06 1.68
N ILE A 1184 -5.13 -35.68 2.14
CA ILE A 1184 -4.07 -36.20 1.28
C ILE A 1184 -4.54 -37.47 0.58
N SER A 1185 -5.11 -38.41 1.34
CA SER A 1185 -5.61 -39.66 0.78
C SER A 1185 -6.80 -39.42 -0.16
N GLY A 1186 -7.70 -38.49 0.19
CA GLY A 1186 -8.88 -38.17 -0.62
C GLY A 1186 -8.54 -37.56 -1.97
N ILE A 1187 -7.60 -36.62 -2.03
CA ILE A 1187 -7.12 -36.08 -3.31
C ILE A 1187 -6.42 -37.16 -4.12
N ALA A 1188 -5.56 -37.97 -3.49
CA ALA A 1188 -4.85 -39.05 -4.18
C ALA A 1188 -5.82 -40.09 -4.76
N GLU A 1189 -6.89 -40.42 -4.04
CA GLU A 1189 -7.90 -41.38 -4.47
C GLU A 1189 -8.71 -40.87 -5.67
N ILE A 1190 -9.16 -39.61 -5.64
CA ILE A 1190 -9.84 -39.02 -6.82
C ILE A 1190 -8.89 -38.92 -8.01
N GLN A 1191 -7.63 -38.55 -7.80
CA GLN A 1191 -6.64 -38.55 -8.88
C GLN A 1191 -6.42 -39.94 -9.45
N ARG A 1192 -6.42 -40.99 -8.62
CA ARG A 1192 -6.31 -42.40 -9.05
C ARG A 1192 -7.50 -42.79 -9.92
N GLN A 1193 -8.72 -42.48 -9.49
CA GLN A 1193 -9.94 -42.79 -10.25
C GLN A 1193 -10.07 -41.96 -11.54
N ILE A 1194 -9.54 -40.73 -11.58
CA ILE A 1194 -9.43 -39.95 -12.83
C ILE A 1194 -8.47 -40.61 -13.83
N VAL A 1195 -7.36 -41.16 -13.34
CA VAL A 1195 -6.39 -41.88 -14.17
C VAL A 1195 -6.98 -43.20 -14.70
N SER A 1196 -7.66 -43.98 -13.87
CA SER A 1196 -8.24 -45.27 -14.28
C SER A 1196 -9.26 -45.15 -15.41
N ILE A 1197 -9.99 -44.04 -15.49
CA ILE A 1197 -10.93 -43.78 -16.59
C ILE A 1197 -10.27 -43.13 -17.82
N SER A 1198 -8.99 -42.77 -17.74
CA SER A 1198 -8.22 -42.13 -18.82
C SER A 1198 -7.39 -43.12 -19.65
N GLU A 1199 -7.07 -44.27 -19.07
CA GLU A 1199 -6.61 -45.50 -19.73
C GLU A 1199 -7.78 -46.20 -20.44
#